data_AF-K0YLV2-F1
#
_entry.id   AF-K0YLV2-F1
#
_cell.length_a   1.000
_cell.length_b   1.000
_cell.length_c   1.000
_cell.angle_alpha   90.00
_cell.angle_beta   90.00
_cell.angle_gamma   90.00
#
_symmetry.space_group_name_H-M   'P 1'
#
loop_
_entity.id
_entity.type
_entity.pdbx_description
1 polymer ?
#
loop_
_entity_poly.entity_id
_entity_poly.type
_entity_poly.pdbx_seq_one_letter_code
_entity_poly.pdbx_strand_id
1 'polypeptide(L)'
;MADIDRMKTGADTVHQGAHAAAPQSELDSKASDKAKRVKKSRPRTKAYMQNRELSWLTFNERVLDQSVDPNVPLLERMKFIAIWRSNLQEFFMVRVGSLLDLELAKEAIYDSKTGMTPTEQLESVYARVRELTPQVSEDFRTVRRQLEAQGIHQLYPDELTSHQRDQLNQYLKSNVLPLISPQIVNATHPFPHLENGALYIAVRLDNLPEPKEGMSKERRKALRAKAAEDVLMGIIPMPRNCPRTIKLDSEGEGYSFILLEHALEMVADKIFSMYPVKHANVIQVTRNADLDMYEESDEYDEDFRSHMKRILKKRSRLAPVRLESERPLSDVTERFLAKRLGLKRSQIYAVGLPLDMGYAFGLPSMVGPKLAESFVDEPASPQWPADLVRGKSIMEQVKEKDVLLSYPYESMDAFVHLLQEAATDPDVISIKITLYRLASQSRLAEALITAAENGKDVTALFELRARFDESNNIEWSQRFEQAGCNIIYGFRDYKVHSKICAITRRGADGLEFITQLGTGNYNEKTAKLYTDLSMITADPKIGEDASMFFRSMQLESATDDYQTLMVAPLMIKKGICAYIDEEIAKAHAGEPAEILMKTNSVTDKDVIEKLAEASRAGVKVTMLVRGISCLVPGVEGETENIRVVSVVGRLLEHSRIYIFGAGEDRKIYLSSADLMTRNLDKRVEIAWPVNDPHLREKVQSYFNTMLSDTAKLRELKPDGTYTELGHFLAKDAQGNPIAKPFDAQDHLIKEAYIAAERAPRPEGPNFVMHANLSTQVEALVEEAADEMAREREESEAAEPVDREGQDPKPKVEEPKTEKPETKEFEPTDSHVDDSPAKAPEEKKPEEDKVAYATVEMPPVASVEKSAAPSASAQVSVSAASPVASGSEPRTQPVASAHAPAKAAIPVSAVPSDELPPVPRRDPASQSASGRPIEMPAKKKGFFARLFGR
;
A
#
# COMPACT_ATOMS: atom_id res chain seq x y z
N MET A 1 -12.93 63.35 -49.63
CA MET A 1 -13.06 64.10 -48.36
C MET A 1 -11.93 63.57 -47.49
N ALA A 2 -10.72 64.13 -47.53
CA ALA A 2 -10.33 65.51 -47.10
C ALA A 2 -10.25 65.58 -45.56
N ASP A 3 -9.17 66.01 -44.91
CA ASP A 3 -7.84 66.52 -45.32
C ASP A 3 -6.78 66.11 -44.24
N ILE A 4 -5.53 65.74 -44.53
CA ILE A 4 -4.32 66.50 -44.94
C ILE A 4 -3.61 67.30 -43.82
N ASP A 5 -2.30 67.02 -43.64
CA ASP A 5 -1.25 67.77 -42.88
C ASP A 5 -1.39 67.91 -41.34
N ARG A 6 -0.35 68.20 -40.53
CA ARG A 6 1.05 68.69 -40.75
C ARG A 6 2.05 67.89 -39.86
N MET A 7 3.29 67.54 -40.29
CA MET A 7 4.54 68.33 -40.36
C MET A 7 5.12 68.79 -38.99
N LYS A 8 6.45 68.84 -38.71
CA LYS A 8 7.68 68.67 -39.54
C LYS A 8 8.99 68.58 -38.69
N THR A 9 10.10 68.12 -39.30
CA THR A 9 11.56 68.41 -39.02
C THR A 9 12.16 68.10 -37.63
N GLY A 10 13.44 67.75 -37.45
CA GLY A 10 14.64 67.51 -38.31
C GLY A 10 15.69 66.69 -37.51
N ALA A 11 16.73 66.04 -38.07
CA ALA A 11 17.97 66.60 -38.66
C ALA A 11 18.77 67.53 -37.70
N ASP A 12 20.10 67.50 -37.51
CA ASP A 12 21.24 66.65 -37.97
C ASP A 12 22.55 67.18 -37.29
N THR A 13 23.70 66.51 -37.04
CA THR A 13 24.19 65.09 -37.00
C THR A 13 25.53 65.02 -36.17
N VAL A 14 26.22 63.85 -36.13
CA VAL A 14 27.66 63.58 -35.79
C VAL A 14 28.11 63.31 -34.33
N HIS A 15 28.91 62.24 -34.21
CA HIS A 15 29.62 61.69 -33.04
C HIS A 15 30.65 62.60 -32.35
N GLN A 16 30.88 62.33 -31.05
CA GLN A 16 32.15 61.76 -30.55
C GLN A 16 31.87 60.89 -29.31
N GLY A 17 32.71 59.89 -29.01
CA GLY A 17 32.41 58.87 -28.00
C GLY A 17 33.54 58.62 -27.00
N ALA A 18 33.19 58.51 -25.71
CA ALA A 18 34.05 58.00 -24.65
C ALA A 18 33.21 57.39 -23.52
N HIS A 19 33.86 56.53 -22.72
CA HIS A 19 33.31 55.60 -21.72
C HIS A 19 32.18 56.08 -20.78
N ALA A 20 31.14 55.23 -20.73
CA ALA A 20 30.51 54.66 -19.53
C ALA A 20 30.22 55.55 -18.30
N ALA A 21 28.96 55.98 -18.19
CA ALA A 21 28.23 56.12 -16.92
C ALA A 21 26.77 55.72 -17.14
N ALA A 22 26.11 55.10 -16.15
CA ALA A 22 24.74 54.60 -16.28
C ALA A 22 23.68 55.65 -15.86
N PRO A 23 22.61 55.87 -16.65
CA PRO A 23 21.42 56.60 -16.21
C PRO A 23 20.26 55.65 -15.83
N GLN A 24 19.38 56.08 -14.93
CA GLN A 24 18.19 55.29 -14.55
C GLN A 24 17.16 55.19 -15.69
N SER A 25 16.59 54.00 -15.87
CA SER A 25 15.33 53.78 -16.60
C SER A 25 14.44 52.69 -15.99
N GLU A 26 14.65 52.35 -14.72
CA GLU A 26 13.64 51.62 -13.92
C GLU A 26 12.52 52.57 -13.49
N LEU A 27 11.39 52.57 -14.21
CA LEU A 27 10.06 52.84 -13.63
C LEU A 27 8.91 52.41 -14.58
N ASP A 28 9.01 52.71 -15.88
CA ASP A 28 7.90 52.54 -16.83
C ASP A 28 7.75 51.13 -17.45
N SER A 29 8.65 50.18 -17.15
CA SER A 29 8.52 48.78 -17.61
C SER A 29 7.51 47.96 -16.80
N LYS A 30 7.22 48.35 -15.54
CA LYS A 30 6.47 47.53 -14.58
C LYS A 30 4.93 47.53 -14.78
N ALA A 31 4.45 48.03 -15.93
CA ALA A 31 3.03 48.17 -16.26
C ALA A 31 2.46 47.11 -17.23
N SER A 32 3.28 46.46 -18.07
CA SER A 32 2.80 45.56 -19.14
C SER A 32 2.77 44.06 -18.78
N ASP A 33 3.69 43.57 -17.92
CA ASP A 33 3.83 42.12 -17.64
C ASP A 33 2.70 41.49 -16.80
N LYS A 34 1.72 42.27 -16.32
CA LYS A 34 0.58 41.74 -15.55
C LYS A 34 -0.49 41.02 -16.39
N ALA A 35 -0.31 40.90 -17.72
CA ALA A 35 -1.38 40.51 -18.64
C ALA A 35 -1.12 39.27 -19.52
N LYS A 36 -0.37 38.25 -19.04
CA LYS A 36 -0.24 36.95 -19.79
C LYS A 36 -0.15 35.67 -18.94
N ARG A 37 -0.67 35.66 -17.71
CA ARG A 37 -0.85 34.41 -16.94
C ARG A 37 -1.95 33.56 -17.58
N VAL A 38 -1.56 32.65 -18.48
CA VAL A 38 -2.46 31.76 -19.22
C VAL A 38 -3.32 30.96 -18.23
N LYS A 39 -4.62 31.20 -18.23
CA LYS A 39 -5.58 30.35 -17.52
C LYS A 39 -5.58 28.99 -18.21
N LYS A 40 -4.94 27.97 -17.61
CA LYS A 40 -5.11 26.57 -18.03
C LYS A 40 -6.61 26.27 -18.01
N SER A 41 -7.18 25.94 -19.18
CA SER A 41 -8.57 25.53 -19.29
C SER A 41 -8.76 24.17 -18.61
N ARG A 42 -9.94 23.95 -18.00
CA ARG A 42 -10.33 22.62 -17.53
C ARG A 42 -10.25 21.65 -18.73
N PRO A 43 -9.54 20.51 -18.62
CA PRO A 43 -9.40 19.59 -19.74
C PRO A 43 -10.76 19.00 -20.12
N ARG A 44 -10.91 18.63 -21.41
CA ARG A 44 -12.07 17.84 -21.84
C ARG A 44 -12.00 16.46 -21.18
N THR A 45 -13.08 16.08 -20.51
CA THR A 45 -13.29 14.74 -19.98
C THR A 45 -13.65 13.78 -21.11
N LYS A 46 -13.41 12.48 -20.90
CA LYS A 46 -13.90 11.40 -21.76
C LYS A 46 -14.85 10.53 -20.96
N ALA A 47 -15.96 10.09 -21.55
CA ALA A 47 -16.99 9.32 -20.84
C ALA A 47 -16.46 7.99 -20.28
N TYR A 48 -15.50 7.37 -20.97
CA TYR A 48 -14.83 6.14 -20.53
C TYR A 48 -13.73 6.32 -19.48
N MET A 49 -13.61 7.52 -18.86
CA MET A 49 -12.58 7.83 -17.86
C MET A 49 -13.19 8.30 -16.53
N GLN A 50 -12.84 7.62 -15.43
CA GLN A 50 -13.28 7.96 -14.07
C GLN A 50 -12.14 8.35 -13.12
N ASN A 51 -12.50 8.96 -11.98
CA ASN A 51 -11.53 9.45 -11.00
C ASN A 51 -10.89 8.30 -10.22
N ARG A 52 -9.57 8.39 -10.02
CA ARG A 52 -8.74 7.37 -9.37
C ARG A 52 -9.14 7.15 -7.90
N GLU A 53 -9.40 8.20 -7.14
CA GLU A 53 -9.71 8.16 -5.72
C GLU A 53 -11.13 7.63 -5.46
N LEU A 54 -12.12 7.99 -6.29
CA LEU A 54 -13.46 7.39 -6.22
C LEU A 54 -13.43 5.90 -6.60
N SER A 55 -12.72 5.53 -7.67
CA SER A 55 -12.54 4.12 -8.06
C SER A 55 -11.79 3.30 -7.00
N TRP A 56 -10.90 3.93 -6.20
CA TRP A 56 -10.32 3.30 -5.01
C TRP A 56 -11.34 3.08 -3.87
N LEU A 57 -12.25 4.04 -3.62
CA LEU A 57 -13.33 3.85 -2.65
C LEU A 57 -14.27 2.70 -3.07
N THR A 58 -14.58 2.59 -4.37
CA THR A 58 -15.33 1.46 -4.95
C THR A 58 -14.54 0.14 -4.93
N PHE A 59 -13.20 0.17 -4.79
CA PHE A 59 -12.42 -1.02 -4.42
C PHE A 59 -12.62 -1.39 -2.95
N ASN A 60 -12.50 -0.43 -2.03
CA ASN A 60 -12.65 -0.73 -0.61
C ASN A 60 -14.10 -1.18 -0.28
N GLU A 61 -15.10 -0.65 -0.97
CA GLU A 61 -16.49 -1.15 -0.94
C GLU A 61 -16.60 -2.65 -1.26
N ARG A 62 -15.91 -3.14 -2.31
CA ARG A 62 -15.85 -4.59 -2.63
C ARG A 62 -15.15 -5.44 -1.55
N VAL A 63 -14.34 -4.83 -0.69
CA VAL A 63 -13.76 -5.46 0.51
C VAL A 63 -14.78 -5.48 1.65
N LEU A 64 -15.57 -4.41 1.83
CA LEU A 64 -16.67 -4.36 2.80
C LEU A 64 -17.75 -5.40 2.49
N ASP A 65 -18.09 -5.59 1.22
CA ASP A 65 -19.09 -6.57 0.77
C ASP A 65 -18.76 -8.01 1.24
N GLN A 66 -17.49 -8.36 1.45
CA GLN A 66 -17.10 -9.67 2.00
C GLN A 66 -17.55 -9.87 3.45
N SER A 67 -17.79 -8.79 4.21
CA SER A 67 -18.29 -8.86 5.58
C SER A 67 -19.78 -9.22 5.69
N VAL A 68 -20.52 -9.17 4.57
CA VAL A 68 -21.93 -9.58 4.47
C VAL A 68 -22.15 -10.79 3.57
N ASP A 69 -21.09 -11.34 2.96
CA ASP A 69 -21.15 -12.54 2.13
C ASP A 69 -21.48 -13.78 2.99
N PRO A 70 -22.61 -14.49 2.75
CA PRO A 70 -22.97 -15.69 3.50
C PRO A 70 -21.95 -16.83 3.37
N ASN A 71 -21.11 -16.83 2.33
CA ASN A 71 -20.09 -17.85 2.08
C ASN A 71 -18.77 -17.60 2.83
N VAL A 72 -18.56 -16.41 3.39
CA VAL A 72 -17.37 -16.08 4.21
C VAL A 72 -17.64 -16.49 5.67
N PRO A 73 -16.70 -17.16 6.38
CA PRO A 73 -16.88 -17.51 7.80
C PRO A 73 -16.95 -16.28 8.74
N LEU A 74 -17.60 -16.41 9.90
CA LEU A 74 -17.98 -15.25 10.73
C LEU A 74 -16.79 -14.43 11.29
N LEU A 75 -15.69 -15.07 11.67
CA LEU A 75 -14.49 -14.36 12.13
C LEU A 75 -13.75 -13.70 10.95
N GLU A 76 -13.78 -14.32 9.77
CA GLU A 76 -13.23 -13.73 8.54
C GLU A 76 -14.03 -12.49 8.10
N ARG A 77 -15.36 -12.47 8.23
CA ARG A 77 -16.18 -11.26 8.03
C ARG A 77 -15.73 -10.10 8.94
N MET A 78 -15.41 -10.40 10.20
CA MET A 78 -14.87 -9.39 11.13
C MET A 78 -13.47 -8.91 10.71
N LYS A 79 -12.61 -9.79 10.19
CA LYS A 79 -11.33 -9.39 9.58
C LYS A 79 -11.54 -8.52 8.34
N PHE A 80 -12.54 -8.78 7.47
CA PHE A 80 -12.82 -7.91 6.32
C PHE A 80 -13.23 -6.49 6.72
N ILE A 81 -13.99 -6.32 7.81
CA ILE A 81 -14.27 -4.99 8.40
C ILE A 81 -12.97 -4.32 8.89
N ALA A 82 -12.06 -5.09 9.51
CA ALA A 82 -10.77 -4.58 9.94
C ALA A 82 -9.86 -4.16 8.77
N ILE A 83 -9.81 -4.97 7.71
CA ILE A 83 -9.09 -4.68 6.45
C ILE A 83 -9.65 -3.41 5.81
N TRP A 84 -10.98 -3.28 5.69
CA TRP A 84 -11.65 -2.08 5.18
C TRP A 84 -11.23 -0.82 5.93
N ARG A 85 -11.20 -0.89 7.27
CA ARG A 85 -10.85 0.26 8.13
C ARG A 85 -9.37 0.62 8.02
N SER A 86 -8.49 -0.38 7.94
CA SER A 86 -7.05 -0.22 7.76
C SER A 86 -6.72 0.42 6.40
N ASN A 87 -7.29 -0.12 5.32
CA ASN A 87 -7.20 0.43 3.97
C ASN A 87 -7.64 1.91 3.93
N LEU A 88 -8.77 2.24 4.59
CA LEU A 88 -9.30 3.60 4.61
C LEU A 88 -8.40 4.55 5.40
N GLN A 89 -7.80 4.08 6.51
CA GLN A 89 -6.80 4.85 7.26
C GLN A 89 -5.56 5.14 6.40
N GLU A 90 -5.00 4.18 5.65
CA GLU A 90 -3.89 4.44 4.72
C GLU A 90 -4.28 5.43 3.63
N PHE A 91 -5.46 5.27 3.02
CA PHE A 91 -5.98 6.17 2.00
C PHE A 91 -6.12 7.61 2.51
N PHE A 92 -6.60 7.81 3.74
CA PHE A 92 -6.63 9.15 4.35
C PHE A 92 -5.22 9.68 4.64
N MET A 93 -4.34 8.87 5.26
CA MET A 93 -2.96 9.27 5.57
C MET A 93 -2.17 9.69 4.33
N VAL A 94 -2.33 8.97 3.22
CA VAL A 94 -1.53 9.18 2.00
C VAL A 94 -2.28 9.98 0.93
N ARG A 95 -3.42 9.49 0.43
CA ARG A 95 -4.07 10.07 -0.76
C ARG A 95 -4.85 11.34 -0.45
N VAL A 96 -5.59 11.37 0.65
CA VAL A 96 -6.27 12.59 1.13
C VAL A 96 -5.22 13.60 1.61
N GLY A 97 -4.12 13.14 2.22
CA GLY A 97 -2.93 13.95 2.51
C GLY A 97 -2.40 14.69 1.29
N SER A 98 -1.95 13.97 0.25
CA SER A 98 -1.46 14.60 -0.99
C SER A 98 -2.48 15.53 -1.65
N LEU A 99 -3.78 15.21 -1.62
CA LEU A 99 -4.82 16.09 -2.18
C LEU A 99 -5.02 17.39 -1.38
N LEU A 100 -4.90 17.34 -0.05
CA LEU A 100 -4.93 18.54 0.80
C LEU A 100 -3.70 19.42 0.57
N ASP A 101 -2.51 18.83 0.39
CA ASP A 101 -1.29 19.57 0.02
C ASP A 101 -1.45 20.29 -1.34
N LEU A 102 -2.09 19.64 -2.30
CA LEU A 102 -2.43 20.22 -3.60
C LEU A 102 -3.52 21.29 -3.54
N GLU A 103 -4.51 21.19 -2.64
CA GLU A 103 -5.48 22.27 -2.36
C GLU A 103 -4.76 23.51 -1.78
N LEU A 104 -3.84 23.31 -0.84
CA LEU A 104 -3.08 24.39 -0.18
C LEU A 104 -2.16 25.16 -1.15
N ALA A 105 -1.69 24.54 -2.22
CA ALA A 105 -0.90 25.19 -3.27
C ALA A 105 -1.65 26.25 -4.09
N LYS A 106 -3.00 26.23 -4.11
CA LYS A 106 -3.88 27.24 -4.74
C LYS A 106 -3.63 27.53 -6.24
N GLU A 107 -2.92 26.67 -6.96
CA GLU A 107 -2.87 26.70 -8.43
C GLU A 107 -4.02 25.87 -9.03
N ALA A 108 -4.46 26.24 -10.25
CA ALA A 108 -5.48 25.51 -11.00
C ALA A 108 -4.93 24.21 -11.60
N ILE A 109 -4.67 23.23 -10.73
CA ILE A 109 -4.33 21.85 -11.08
C ILE A 109 -5.64 21.11 -11.36
N TYR A 110 -5.68 20.35 -12.46
CA TYR A 110 -6.81 19.52 -12.84
C TYR A 110 -6.32 18.09 -13.07
N ASP A 111 -7.08 17.09 -12.61
CA ASP A 111 -6.84 15.70 -12.98
C ASP A 111 -6.94 15.50 -14.51
N SER A 112 -6.07 14.67 -15.08
CA SER A 112 -5.90 14.51 -16.54
C SER A 112 -6.97 13.65 -17.22
N LYS A 113 -7.89 13.06 -16.43
CA LYS A 113 -8.97 12.16 -16.86
C LYS A 113 -10.34 12.81 -16.69
N THR A 114 -10.63 13.30 -15.47
CA THR A 114 -11.92 13.87 -15.04
C THR A 114 -11.94 15.38 -14.97
N GLY A 115 -10.79 16.05 -15.13
CA GLY A 115 -10.69 17.50 -15.05
C GLY A 115 -11.09 18.08 -13.69
N MET A 116 -11.16 17.26 -12.63
CA MET A 116 -11.49 17.71 -11.28
C MET A 116 -10.29 18.37 -10.61
N THR A 117 -10.51 19.51 -9.97
CA THR A 117 -9.55 20.14 -9.04
C THR A 117 -9.35 19.30 -7.78
N PRO A 118 -8.27 19.51 -6.99
CA PRO A 118 -8.09 18.84 -5.70
C PRO A 118 -9.28 19.02 -4.75
N THR A 119 -9.87 20.22 -4.69
CA THR A 119 -11.07 20.49 -3.86
C THR A 119 -12.28 19.68 -4.31
N GLU A 120 -12.58 19.61 -5.62
CA GLU A 120 -13.69 18.78 -6.14
C GLU A 120 -13.48 17.29 -5.82
N GLN A 121 -12.23 16.81 -5.87
CA GLN A 121 -11.90 15.42 -5.52
C GLN A 121 -12.06 15.16 -4.01
N LEU A 122 -11.57 16.07 -3.16
CA LEU A 122 -11.74 16.00 -1.70
C LEU A 122 -13.22 16.04 -1.30
N GLU A 123 -14.02 16.93 -1.89
CA GLU A 123 -15.47 17.00 -1.64
C GLU A 123 -16.19 15.72 -2.04
N SER A 124 -15.83 15.14 -3.19
CA SER A 124 -16.39 13.86 -3.67
C SER A 124 -15.99 12.68 -2.78
N VAL A 125 -14.74 12.63 -2.33
CA VAL A 125 -14.26 11.64 -1.35
C VAL A 125 -15.00 11.78 -0.02
N TYR A 126 -15.13 13.00 0.51
CA TYR A 126 -15.86 13.25 1.76
C TYR A 126 -17.36 12.98 1.63
N ALA A 127 -17.96 13.07 0.44
CA ALA A 127 -19.33 12.61 0.21
C ALA A 127 -19.39 11.08 0.28
N ARG A 128 -18.59 10.39 -0.55
CA ARG A 128 -18.64 8.93 -0.68
C ARG A 128 -18.28 8.19 0.62
N VAL A 129 -17.33 8.68 1.41
CA VAL A 129 -17.02 8.08 2.72
C VAL A 129 -18.19 8.23 3.71
N ARG A 130 -18.95 9.33 3.66
CA ARG A 130 -20.15 9.51 4.50
C ARG A 130 -21.34 8.67 4.05
N GLU A 131 -21.38 8.21 2.80
CA GLU A 131 -22.35 7.20 2.33
C GLU A 131 -22.00 5.80 2.85
N LEU A 132 -20.71 5.44 2.87
CA LEU A 132 -20.23 4.13 3.31
C LEU A 132 -20.14 3.96 4.84
N THR A 133 -19.99 5.05 5.61
CA THR A 133 -19.84 4.97 7.08
C THR A 133 -21.05 4.34 7.80
N PRO A 134 -22.31 4.66 7.46
CA PRO A 134 -23.47 3.99 8.05
C PRO A 134 -23.56 2.49 7.70
N GLN A 135 -23.12 2.10 6.49
CA GLN A 135 -23.13 0.71 6.03
C GLN A 135 -22.21 -0.15 6.89
N VAL A 136 -20.92 0.20 7.01
CA VAL A 136 -19.95 -0.57 7.81
C VAL A 136 -20.34 -0.66 9.30
N SER A 137 -21.09 0.31 9.85
CA SER A 137 -21.66 0.20 11.20
C SER A 137 -22.78 -0.84 11.29
N GLU A 138 -23.63 -0.97 10.27
CA GLU A 138 -24.66 -2.04 10.24
C GLU A 138 -24.03 -3.41 10.01
N ASP A 139 -23.03 -3.50 9.13
CA ASP A 139 -22.27 -4.72 8.87
C ASP A 139 -21.57 -5.20 10.15
N PHE A 140 -20.86 -4.29 10.85
CA PHE A 140 -20.26 -4.58 12.16
C PHE A 140 -21.30 -5.02 13.19
N ARG A 141 -22.41 -4.30 13.36
CA ARG A 141 -23.46 -4.66 14.33
C ARG A 141 -24.15 -5.98 13.98
N THR A 142 -24.19 -6.35 12.70
CA THR A 142 -24.73 -7.63 12.22
C THR A 142 -23.76 -8.78 12.51
N VAL A 143 -22.47 -8.63 12.16
CA VAL A 143 -21.45 -9.65 12.44
C VAL A 143 -21.22 -9.82 13.94
N ARG A 144 -21.19 -8.73 14.74
CA ARG A 144 -21.11 -8.78 16.22
C ARG A 144 -22.25 -9.62 16.80
N ARG A 145 -23.49 -9.38 16.38
CA ARG A 145 -24.68 -10.17 16.80
C ARG A 145 -24.63 -11.63 16.33
N GLN A 146 -24.08 -11.89 15.14
CA GLN A 146 -23.90 -13.27 14.66
C GLN A 146 -22.86 -14.03 15.49
N LEU A 147 -21.78 -13.37 15.91
CA LEU A 147 -20.77 -13.94 16.82
C LEU A 147 -21.31 -14.11 18.26
N GLU A 148 -22.08 -13.15 18.79
CA GLU A 148 -22.78 -13.29 20.07
C GLU A 148 -23.68 -14.53 20.10
N ALA A 149 -24.40 -14.79 19.02
CA ALA A 149 -25.26 -15.97 18.88
C ALA A 149 -24.49 -17.30 18.79
N GLN A 150 -23.17 -17.26 18.65
CA GLN A 150 -22.26 -18.42 18.71
C GLN A 150 -21.40 -18.42 19.98
N GLY A 151 -21.71 -17.59 20.98
CA GLY A 151 -20.98 -17.54 22.26
C GLY A 151 -19.70 -16.69 22.28
N ILE A 152 -19.49 -15.84 21.26
CA ILE A 152 -18.33 -14.93 21.17
C ILE A 152 -18.81 -13.50 21.39
N HIS A 153 -18.60 -12.97 22.60
CA HIS A 153 -19.21 -11.73 23.08
C HIS A 153 -18.19 -10.59 23.21
N GLN A 154 -18.33 -9.57 22.36
CA GLN A 154 -17.68 -8.28 22.54
C GLN A 154 -18.60 -7.35 23.36
N LEU A 155 -18.38 -7.31 24.67
CA LEU A 155 -19.25 -6.63 25.63
C LEU A 155 -18.94 -5.13 25.74
N TYR A 156 -20.00 -4.33 25.83
CA TYR A 156 -19.99 -2.90 26.14
C TYR A 156 -20.37 -2.65 27.61
N PRO A 157 -20.05 -1.47 28.19
CA PRO A 157 -20.27 -1.13 29.60
C PRO A 157 -21.65 -1.42 30.19
N ASP A 158 -22.69 -1.27 29.39
CA ASP A 158 -24.11 -1.48 29.69
C ASP A 158 -24.57 -2.94 29.50
N GLU A 159 -23.80 -3.75 28.77
CA GLU A 159 -24.01 -5.18 28.55
C GLU A 159 -23.38 -6.06 29.66
N LEU A 160 -22.50 -5.49 30.49
CA LEU A 160 -21.81 -6.19 31.59
C LEU A 160 -22.74 -6.60 32.75
N THR A 161 -22.64 -7.86 33.18
CA THR A 161 -23.19 -8.34 34.45
C THR A 161 -22.49 -7.69 35.65
N SER A 162 -23.12 -7.73 36.84
CA SER A 162 -22.51 -7.21 38.07
C SER A 162 -21.16 -7.86 38.39
N HIS A 163 -21.03 -9.17 38.20
CA HIS A 163 -19.80 -9.92 38.45
C HIS A 163 -18.67 -9.49 37.51
N GLN A 164 -18.92 -9.47 36.20
CA GLN A 164 -17.96 -8.99 35.20
C GLN A 164 -17.59 -7.51 35.43
N ARG A 165 -18.54 -6.68 35.88
CA ARG A 165 -18.30 -5.27 36.21
C ARG A 165 -17.39 -5.11 37.43
N ASP A 166 -17.52 -5.95 38.46
CA ASP A 166 -16.64 -5.91 39.63
C ASP A 166 -15.25 -6.48 39.30
N GLN A 167 -15.17 -7.59 38.55
CA GLN A 167 -13.95 -8.15 37.97
C GLN A 167 -13.17 -7.08 37.17
N LEU A 168 -13.86 -6.37 36.28
CA LEU A 168 -13.27 -5.31 35.45
C LEU A 168 -12.82 -4.10 36.29
N ASN A 169 -13.59 -3.69 37.30
CA ASN A 169 -13.18 -2.61 38.21
C ASN A 169 -11.91 -2.98 39.00
N GLN A 170 -11.76 -4.24 39.42
CA GLN A 170 -10.56 -4.74 40.08
C GLN A 170 -9.37 -4.75 39.11
N TYR A 171 -9.53 -5.31 37.91
CA TYR A 171 -8.49 -5.33 36.87
C TYR A 171 -8.00 -3.91 36.52
N LEU A 172 -8.92 -2.98 36.24
CA LEU A 172 -8.58 -1.59 35.93
C LEU A 172 -7.82 -0.93 37.08
N LYS A 173 -8.24 -1.15 38.35
CA LYS A 173 -7.59 -0.56 39.52
C LYS A 173 -6.16 -1.05 39.72
N SER A 174 -5.91 -2.35 39.54
CA SER A 174 -4.56 -2.91 39.73
C SER A 174 -3.63 -2.63 38.55
N ASN A 175 -4.12 -2.79 37.32
CA ASN A 175 -3.24 -2.97 36.15
C ASN A 175 -3.23 -1.78 35.18
N VAL A 176 -4.24 -0.88 35.23
CA VAL A 176 -4.43 0.17 34.20
C VAL A 176 -4.42 1.57 34.79
N LEU A 177 -5.18 1.83 35.85
CA LEU A 177 -5.28 3.15 36.47
C LEU A 177 -3.94 3.72 36.99
N PRO A 178 -2.96 2.92 37.44
CA PRO A 178 -1.62 3.44 37.78
C PRO A 178 -0.80 3.92 36.57
N LEU A 179 -1.13 3.49 35.34
CA LEU A 179 -0.33 3.73 34.13
C LEU A 179 -0.89 4.84 33.23
N ILE A 180 -2.16 5.24 33.40
CA ILE A 180 -2.76 6.30 32.59
C ILE A 180 -2.35 7.70 33.06
N SER A 181 -2.11 8.60 32.11
CA SER A 181 -1.83 10.02 32.36
C SER A 181 -2.96 10.91 31.80
N PRO A 182 -4.09 11.03 32.51
CA PRO A 182 -5.23 11.85 32.10
C PRO A 182 -4.87 13.34 32.14
N GLN A 183 -5.32 14.09 31.13
CA GLN A 183 -5.01 15.52 30.98
C GLN A 183 -6.28 16.35 30.89
N ILE A 184 -6.27 17.54 31.48
CA ILE A 184 -7.33 18.54 31.35
C ILE A 184 -6.86 19.61 30.37
N VAL A 185 -7.71 19.98 29.41
CA VAL A 185 -7.47 21.07 28.45
C VAL A 185 -8.30 22.29 28.85
N ASN A 186 -7.64 23.44 29.04
CA ASN A 186 -8.29 24.72 29.33
C ASN A 186 -7.48 25.90 28.73
N ALA A 187 -7.36 27.02 29.45
CA ALA A 187 -6.53 28.17 29.06
C ALA A 187 -5.07 28.05 29.52
N THR A 188 -4.83 27.36 30.65
CA THR A 188 -3.50 27.16 31.27
C THR A 188 -2.84 25.87 30.77
N HIS A 189 -3.63 24.82 30.56
CA HIS A 189 -3.19 23.55 29.99
C HIS A 189 -3.59 23.49 28.51
N PRO A 190 -2.62 23.52 27.56
CA PRO A 190 -2.91 23.53 26.13
C PRO A 190 -3.50 22.20 25.65
N PHE A 191 -4.10 22.21 24.45
CA PHE A 191 -4.58 20.99 23.82
C PHE A 191 -3.37 20.12 23.40
N PRO A 192 -3.31 18.84 23.79
CA PRO A 192 -2.14 17.99 23.55
C PRO A 192 -1.99 17.62 22.06
N HIS A 193 -0.78 17.22 21.67
CA HIS A 193 -0.55 16.61 20.37
C HIS A 193 -1.13 15.19 20.37
N LEU A 194 -2.31 15.01 19.78
CA LEU A 194 -2.86 13.67 19.54
C LEU A 194 -2.04 12.97 18.43
N GLU A 195 -1.44 11.82 18.73
CA GLU A 195 -0.60 11.06 17.81
C GLU A 195 -1.40 10.52 16.60
N ASN A 196 -0.71 10.15 15.53
CA ASN A 196 -1.35 9.59 14.34
C ASN A 196 -1.88 8.18 14.62
N GLY A 197 -3.19 7.96 14.45
CA GLY A 197 -3.82 6.64 14.63
C GLY A 197 -3.99 6.17 16.08
N ALA A 198 -3.39 6.84 17.07
CA ALA A 198 -3.60 6.48 18.47
C ALA A 198 -5.03 6.77 18.94
N LEU A 199 -5.51 5.95 19.88
CA LEU A 199 -6.81 6.11 20.53
C LEU A 199 -6.72 7.04 21.73
N TYR A 200 -7.71 7.93 21.86
CA TYR A 200 -7.91 8.80 23.02
C TYR A 200 -9.38 8.79 23.41
N ILE A 201 -9.67 8.88 24.71
CA ILE A 201 -11.03 9.13 25.18
C ILE A 201 -11.16 10.64 25.41
N ALA A 202 -12.04 11.28 24.65
CA ALA A 202 -12.39 12.69 24.82
C ALA A 202 -13.58 12.81 25.78
N VAL A 203 -13.33 13.37 26.96
CA VAL A 203 -14.32 13.51 28.04
C VAL A 203 -14.77 14.96 28.12
N ARG A 204 -16.06 15.22 27.95
CA ARG A 204 -16.63 16.55 28.20
C ARG A 204 -16.88 16.74 29.69
N LEU A 205 -16.26 17.77 30.26
CA LEU A 205 -16.38 18.16 31.66
C LEU A 205 -17.17 19.48 31.78
N ASP A 206 -17.87 19.68 32.90
CA ASP A 206 -18.54 20.95 33.21
C ASP A 206 -17.79 21.74 34.30
N ASN A 207 -17.54 23.03 34.04
CA ASN A 207 -16.94 23.97 35.00
C ASN A 207 -17.89 24.42 36.12
N LEU A 208 -19.12 23.90 36.18
CA LEU A 208 -20.16 24.31 37.12
C LEU A 208 -20.84 23.08 37.74
N PRO A 209 -21.06 23.03 39.06
CA PRO A 209 -21.82 21.95 39.69
C PRO A 209 -23.27 21.94 39.20
N GLU A 210 -23.90 20.77 39.26
CA GLU A 210 -25.28 20.54 38.84
C GLU A 210 -26.26 21.61 39.36
N PRO A 211 -27.13 22.19 38.50
CA PRO A 211 -28.05 23.24 38.89
C PRO A 211 -29.14 22.68 39.81
N LYS A 212 -28.93 22.85 41.13
CA LYS A 212 -29.84 22.45 42.23
C LYS A 212 -31.31 22.69 41.89
N GLU A 213 -32.15 21.76 42.32
CA GLU A 213 -33.60 21.87 42.15
C GLU A 213 -34.15 23.18 42.75
N GLY A 214 -35.15 23.76 42.07
CA GLY A 214 -35.71 25.08 42.39
C GLY A 214 -35.15 26.26 41.58
N MET A 215 -34.06 26.11 40.80
CA MET A 215 -33.59 27.20 39.92
C MET A 215 -34.51 27.47 38.71
N SER A 216 -34.74 28.76 38.40
CA SER A 216 -35.62 29.21 37.30
C SER A 216 -35.12 28.79 35.91
N LYS A 217 -36.04 28.75 34.93
CA LYS A 217 -35.71 28.37 33.54
C LYS A 217 -34.73 29.33 32.88
N GLU A 218 -34.81 30.64 33.17
CA GLU A 218 -33.89 31.66 32.67
C GLU A 218 -32.49 31.44 33.25
N ARG A 219 -32.38 31.26 34.56
CA ARG A 219 -31.09 31.04 35.23
C ARG A 219 -30.44 29.73 34.80
N ARG A 220 -31.22 28.66 34.63
CA ARG A 220 -30.76 27.36 34.10
C ARG A 220 -30.37 27.44 32.62
N LYS A 221 -30.98 28.33 31.82
CA LYS A 221 -30.56 28.65 30.43
C LYS A 221 -29.26 29.47 30.40
N ALA A 222 -29.12 30.47 31.28
CA ALA A 222 -27.93 31.32 31.37
C ALA A 222 -26.68 30.55 31.80
N LEU A 223 -26.77 29.68 32.83
CA LEU A 223 -25.65 28.80 33.21
C LEU A 223 -25.24 27.89 32.04
N ARG A 224 -26.21 27.31 31.32
CA ARG A 224 -25.94 26.43 30.16
C ARG A 224 -25.32 27.16 28.97
N ALA A 225 -25.60 28.45 28.79
CA ALA A 225 -24.94 29.28 27.79
C ALA A 225 -23.47 29.53 28.18
N LYS A 226 -23.20 29.98 29.41
CA LYS A 226 -21.83 30.25 29.88
C LYS A 226 -20.96 28.97 29.91
N ALA A 227 -21.52 27.84 30.31
CA ALA A 227 -20.88 26.51 30.26
C ALA A 227 -20.73 25.92 28.83
N ALA A 228 -21.08 26.69 27.78
CA ALA A 228 -20.77 26.36 26.39
C ALA A 228 -19.67 27.28 25.80
N GLU A 229 -19.28 28.35 26.50
CA GLU A 229 -18.18 29.24 26.12
C GLU A 229 -16.85 28.70 26.69
N ASP A 230 -16.81 28.40 27.99
CA ASP A 230 -15.67 27.76 28.67
C ASP A 230 -15.74 26.24 28.59
N VAL A 231 -15.43 25.67 27.41
CA VAL A 231 -15.40 24.21 27.18
C VAL A 231 -14.20 23.58 27.89
N LEU A 232 -14.44 22.97 29.06
CA LEU A 232 -13.49 22.09 29.73
C LEU A 232 -13.52 20.69 29.09
N MET A 233 -12.35 20.11 28.84
CA MET A 233 -12.21 18.79 28.23
C MET A 233 -11.14 17.97 28.95
N GLY A 234 -11.49 16.75 29.33
CA GLY A 234 -10.54 15.70 29.69
C GLY A 234 -10.09 14.93 28.44
N ILE A 235 -8.82 14.55 28.39
CA ILE A 235 -8.25 13.63 27.40
C ILE A 235 -7.59 12.50 28.18
N ILE A 236 -7.97 11.25 27.89
CA ILE A 236 -7.28 10.05 28.38
C ILE A 236 -6.57 9.40 27.19
N PRO A 237 -5.22 9.33 27.16
CA PRO A 237 -4.50 8.55 26.17
C PRO A 237 -4.66 7.05 26.46
N MET A 238 -4.74 6.22 25.42
CA MET A 238 -4.68 4.77 25.61
C MET A 238 -3.26 4.36 26.08
N PRO A 239 -3.11 3.62 27.19
CA PRO A 239 -1.80 3.13 27.61
C PRO A 239 -1.35 2.04 26.64
N ARG A 240 -0.10 2.12 26.15
CA ARG A 240 0.46 1.16 25.18
C ARG A 240 0.86 -0.18 25.81
N ASN A 241 1.15 -0.18 27.12
CA ASN A 241 1.69 -1.31 27.86
C ASN A 241 0.58 -2.11 28.58
N CYS A 242 -0.64 -2.10 28.04
CA CYS A 242 -1.79 -2.82 28.60
C CYS A 242 -2.45 -3.65 27.48
N PRO A 243 -2.84 -4.91 27.72
CA PRO A 243 -3.66 -5.67 26.78
C PRO A 243 -4.95 -4.91 26.42
N ARG A 244 -5.15 -4.63 25.12
CA ARG A 244 -6.32 -3.87 24.66
C ARG A 244 -7.62 -4.68 24.73
N THR A 245 -7.55 -6.00 24.69
CA THR A 245 -8.67 -6.92 24.87
C THR A 245 -8.62 -7.53 26.28
N ILE A 246 -9.56 -7.13 27.14
CA ILE A 246 -9.68 -7.67 28.50
C ILE A 246 -10.67 -8.83 28.45
N LYS A 247 -10.19 -10.06 28.63
CA LYS A 247 -11.04 -11.26 28.78
C LYS A 247 -11.85 -11.15 30.08
N LEU A 248 -13.11 -11.57 30.04
CA LEU A 248 -14.04 -11.57 31.16
C LEU A 248 -14.65 -12.97 31.37
N ASP A 249 -15.12 -13.22 32.60
CA ASP A 249 -15.83 -14.45 32.92
C ASP A 249 -17.08 -14.58 32.05
N SER A 250 -17.31 -15.78 31.52
CA SER A 250 -18.32 -16.07 30.49
C SER A 250 -19.30 -17.11 31.00
N GLU A 251 -20.55 -17.06 30.53
CA GLU A 251 -21.54 -18.09 30.85
C GLU A 251 -21.31 -19.34 29.96
N GLY A 252 -20.95 -20.46 30.58
CA GLY A 252 -20.67 -21.72 29.88
C GLY A 252 -19.30 -21.76 29.19
N GLU A 253 -19.22 -22.38 28.00
CA GLU A 253 -17.98 -22.49 27.21
C GLU A 253 -17.72 -21.28 26.27
N GLY A 254 -18.46 -20.18 26.44
CA GLY A 254 -18.31 -18.98 25.61
C GLY A 254 -17.02 -18.18 25.86
N TYR A 255 -16.74 -17.24 24.97
CA TYR A 255 -15.63 -16.28 25.08
C TYR A 255 -16.16 -14.84 25.14
N SER A 256 -16.04 -14.19 26.30
CA SER A 256 -16.43 -12.79 26.52
C SER A 256 -15.21 -11.90 26.73
N PHE A 257 -15.23 -10.72 26.13
CA PHE A 257 -14.19 -9.71 26.30
C PHE A 257 -14.76 -8.29 26.19
N ILE A 258 -14.04 -7.31 26.74
CA ILE A 258 -14.29 -5.88 26.56
C ILE A 258 -13.02 -5.20 26.04
N LEU A 259 -13.18 -4.14 25.24
CA LEU A 259 -12.05 -3.32 24.80
C LEU A 259 -11.64 -2.34 25.90
N LEU A 260 -10.33 -2.15 26.06
CA LEU A 260 -9.73 -1.30 27.09
C LEU A 260 -10.25 0.15 27.05
N GLU A 261 -10.52 0.69 25.86
CA GLU A 261 -11.18 1.99 25.72
C GLU A 261 -12.56 2.03 26.39
N HIS A 262 -13.43 1.04 26.17
CA HIS A 262 -14.78 1.00 26.71
C HIS A 262 -14.77 0.74 28.22
N ALA A 263 -13.81 -0.07 28.69
CA ALA A 263 -13.54 -0.26 30.11
C ALA A 263 -13.09 1.05 30.80
N LEU A 264 -12.25 1.86 30.15
CA LEU A 264 -11.82 3.16 30.66
C LEU A 264 -12.94 4.22 30.64
N GLU A 265 -13.88 4.15 29.69
CA GLU A 265 -15.06 5.04 29.68
C GLU A 265 -15.92 4.86 30.94
N MET A 266 -16.01 3.65 31.50
CA MET A 266 -16.74 3.37 32.76
C MET A 266 -16.17 4.05 34.00
N VAL A 267 -14.89 4.43 33.95
CA VAL A 267 -14.16 5.00 35.10
C VAL A 267 -13.74 6.46 34.86
N ALA A 268 -14.17 7.07 33.75
CA ALA A 268 -13.93 8.49 33.43
C ALA A 268 -14.38 9.43 34.58
N ASP A 269 -15.52 9.14 35.21
CA ASP A 269 -16.06 9.88 36.36
C ASP A 269 -15.18 9.77 37.62
N LYS A 270 -14.47 8.66 37.78
CA LYS A 270 -13.50 8.46 38.89
C LYS A 270 -12.21 9.22 38.60
N ILE A 271 -11.74 9.13 37.35
CA ILE A 271 -10.54 9.79 36.83
C ILE A 271 -10.66 11.31 36.90
N PHE A 272 -11.80 11.88 36.48
CA PHE A 272 -12.07 13.32 36.50
C PHE A 272 -12.99 13.74 37.65
N SER A 273 -12.94 13.04 38.79
CA SER A 273 -13.83 13.20 39.96
C SER A 273 -13.98 14.61 40.55
N MET A 274 -13.10 15.54 40.19
CA MET A 274 -13.21 16.97 40.53
C MET A 274 -14.27 17.73 39.68
N TYR A 275 -14.81 17.12 38.62
CA TYR A 275 -15.71 17.73 37.65
C TYR A 275 -16.87 16.80 37.26
N PRO A 276 -18.11 17.32 37.06
CA PRO A 276 -19.17 16.55 36.44
C PRO A 276 -18.79 16.17 35.00
N VAL A 277 -18.65 14.86 34.74
CA VAL A 277 -18.55 14.30 33.39
C VAL A 277 -19.94 14.35 32.73
N LYS A 278 -19.98 14.71 31.44
CA LYS A 278 -21.22 14.65 30.63
C LYS A 278 -21.22 13.50 29.65
N HIS A 279 -20.13 13.35 28.90
CA HIS A 279 -19.98 12.33 27.87
C HIS A 279 -18.50 12.00 27.74
N ALA A 280 -18.18 10.71 27.77
CA ALA A 280 -16.94 10.16 27.22
C ALA A 280 -17.19 9.64 25.79
N ASN A 281 -16.18 9.74 24.94
CA ASN A 281 -16.23 9.17 23.59
C ASN A 281 -14.81 8.86 23.10
N VAL A 282 -14.61 7.68 22.55
CA VAL A 282 -13.36 7.29 21.87
C VAL A 282 -13.20 8.12 20.59
N ILE A 283 -12.00 8.68 20.39
CA ILE A 283 -11.61 9.45 19.20
C ILE A 283 -10.24 8.99 18.67
N GLN A 284 -10.03 9.18 17.37
CA GLN A 284 -8.77 8.88 16.66
C GLN A 284 -8.49 10.00 15.64
N VAL A 285 -7.22 10.41 15.52
CA VAL A 285 -6.79 11.42 14.53
C VAL A 285 -5.94 10.75 13.44
N THR A 286 -6.36 10.88 12.19
CA THR A 286 -5.52 10.57 11.02
C THR A 286 -4.70 11.81 10.65
N ARG A 287 -3.41 11.65 10.40
CA ARG A 287 -2.48 12.72 9.99
C ARG A 287 -1.86 12.42 8.62
N ASN A 288 -1.44 13.46 7.92
CA ASN A 288 -0.77 13.36 6.61
C ASN A 288 0.58 12.65 6.76
N ALA A 289 0.74 11.54 6.04
CA ALA A 289 1.95 10.72 5.95
C ALA A 289 2.49 10.62 4.51
N ASP A 290 2.22 11.63 3.67
CA ASP A 290 2.86 11.76 2.37
C ASP A 290 4.36 12.08 2.53
N LEU A 291 5.15 11.00 2.55
CA LEU A 291 6.61 10.98 2.57
C LEU A 291 7.21 10.85 1.16
N ASP A 292 6.51 11.20 0.08
CA ASP A 292 7.12 11.21 -1.26
C ASP A 292 8.14 12.35 -1.38
N MET A 293 9.38 12.04 -1.00
CA MET A 293 10.60 12.86 -1.15
C MET A 293 11.11 12.90 -2.59
N TYR A 294 10.43 12.23 -3.53
CA TYR A 294 10.75 12.25 -4.97
C TYR A 294 10.56 13.64 -5.64
N GLU A 295 10.18 14.69 -4.90
CA GLU A 295 10.22 16.10 -5.33
C GLU A 295 11.37 16.90 -4.67
N GLU A 296 12.30 16.25 -3.95
CA GLU A 296 13.48 16.91 -3.35
C GLU A 296 14.73 16.91 -4.24
N SER A 297 14.80 16.09 -5.29
CA SER A 297 15.99 15.93 -6.15
C SER A 297 15.91 16.50 -7.57
N ASP A 298 14.83 17.22 -7.91
CA ASP A 298 14.73 18.08 -9.10
C ASP A 298 15.71 19.28 -8.99
N GLU A 299 17.00 19.00 -9.12
CA GLU A 299 18.01 19.95 -9.56
C GLU A 299 18.08 19.87 -11.10
N TYR A 300 18.38 20.98 -11.78
CA TYR A 300 18.32 21.12 -13.25
C TYR A 300 16.93 21.25 -13.90
N ASP A 301 15.95 21.82 -13.18
CA ASP A 301 15.05 22.83 -13.76
C ASP A 301 14.38 23.65 -12.64
N GLU A 302 15.00 24.78 -12.24
CA GLU A 302 14.55 25.59 -11.09
C GLU A 302 13.29 26.44 -11.38
N ASP A 303 12.12 25.79 -11.35
CA ASP A 303 10.85 26.49 -11.17
C ASP A 303 10.59 26.78 -9.68
N PHE A 304 10.35 28.05 -9.36
CA PHE A 304 9.92 28.53 -8.04
C PHE A 304 8.71 27.74 -7.47
N ARG A 305 7.90 27.11 -8.33
CA ARG A 305 6.82 26.17 -7.94
C ARG A 305 7.33 24.97 -7.14
N SER A 306 8.42 24.33 -7.55
CA SER A 306 8.96 23.14 -6.88
C SER A 306 9.53 23.49 -5.51
N HIS A 307 10.19 24.64 -5.40
CA HIS A 307 10.64 25.20 -4.12
C HIS A 307 9.46 25.50 -3.17
N MET A 308 8.36 26.09 -3.68
CA MET A 308 7.17 26.39 -2.89
C MET A 308 6.44 25.12 -2.40
N LYS A 309 6.32 24.09 -3.25
CA LYS A 309 5.84 22.75 -2.85
C LYS A 309 6.66 22.18 -1.69
N ARG A 310 7.99 22.23 -1.79
CA ARG A 310 8.93 21.71 -0.77
C ARG A 310 8.74 22.40 0.59
N ILE A 311 8.50 23.72 0.59
CA ILE A 311 8.17 24.50 1.79
C ILE A 311 6.79 24.13 2.37
N LEU A 312 5.77 23.94 1.52
CA LEU A 312 4.43 23.53 1.95
C LEU A 312 4.46 22.13 2.58
N LYS A 313 5.08 21.15 1.91
CA LYS A 313 5.15 19.75 2.37
C LYS A 313 5.88 19.62 3.71
N LYS A 314 6.92 20.43 3.95
CA LYS A 314 7.60 20.51 5.28
C LYS A 314 6.76 21.17 6.37
N ARG A 315 5.69 21.91 6.03
CA ARG A 315 4.72 22.49 6.98
C ARG A 315 3.45 21.66 7.17
N SER A 316 3.10 20.79 6.22
CA SER A 316 1.88 19.96 6.26
C SER A 316 2.12 18.49 6.62
N ARG A 317 3.37 18.01 6.62
CA ARG A 317 3.72 16.68 7.16
C ARG A 317 3.21 16.52 8.59
N LEU A 318 2.49 15.44 8.86
CA LEU A 318 1.76 15.17 10.11
C LEU A 318 0.63 16.15 10.46
N ALA A 319 0.16 17.01 9.55
CA ALA A 319 -1.07 17.78 9.76
C ALA A 319 -2.30 16.85 9.87
N PRO A 320 -3.29 17.13 10.73
CA PRO A 320 -4.54 16.36 10.78
C PRO A 320 -5.29 16.41 9.44
N VAL A 321 -5.68 15.24 8.94
CA VAL A 321 -6.49 15.10 7.71
C VAL A 321 -7.91 14.60 7.98
N ARG A 322 -8.11 13.89 9.09
CA ARG A 322 -9.39 13.34 9.55
C ARG A 322 -9.43 13.21 11.08
N LEU A 323 -10.60 13.41 11.65
CA LEU A 323 -10.95 13.04 13.03
C LEU A 323 -12.08 12.02 12.97
N GLU A 324 -11.89 10.88 13.62
CA GLU A 324 -12.94 9.88 13.82
C GLU A 324 -13.36 9.84 15.28
N SER A 325 -14.62 9.48 15.50
CA SER A 325 -15.25 9.32 16.80
C SER A 325 -16.13 8.07 16.76
N GLU A 326 -16.13 7.24 17.81
CA GLU A 326 -16.91 5.99 17.78
C GLU A 326 -18.41 6.29 17.76
N ARG A 327 -18.86 7.16 18.67
CA ARG A 327 -20.24 7.64 18.78
C ARG A 327 -20.34 9.11 18.32
N PRO A 328 -21.53 9.64 17.98
CA PRO A 328 -21.67 11.04 17.56
C PRO A 328 -21.20 12.04 18.63
N LEU A 329 -20.28 12.94 18.27
CA LEU A 329 -19.82 14.02 19.13
C LEU A 329 -20.93 15.07 19.36
N SER A 330 -20.97 15.67 20.55
CA SER A 330 -21.84 16.84 20.78
C SER A 330 -21.35 18.02 19.92
N ASP A 331 -22.27 18.78 19.35
CA ASP A 331 -22.01 19.95 18.47
C ASP A 331 -21.03 21.00 19.06
N VAL A 332 -20.92 21.06 20.40
CA VAL A 332 -19.91 21.86 21.12
C VAL A 332 -18.53 21.18 21.10
N THR A 333 -18.48 19.88 21.41
CA THR A 333 -17.26 19.06 21.37
C THR A 333 -16.67 19.00 19.96
N GLU A 334 -17.52 18.81 18.96
CA GLU A 334 -17.16 18.73 17.55
C GLU A 334 -16.49 20.03 17.09
N ARG A 335 -17.11 21.21 17.34
CA ARG A 335 -16.50 22.51 17.03
C ARG A 335 -15.19 22.76 17.78
N PHE A 336 -15.07 22.33 19.04
CA PHE A 336 -13.84 22.49 19.80
C PHE A 336 -12.70 21.70 19.17
N LEU A 337 -12.91 20.39 18.91
CA LEU A 337 -11.90 19.53 18.28
C LEU A 337 -11.58 19.98 16.86
N ALA A 338 -12.58 20.35 16.05
CA ALA A 338 -12.40 20.94 14.72
C ALA A 338 -11.46 22.15 14.75
N LYS A 339 -11.71 23.10 15.66
CA LYS A 339 -10.90 24.32 15.82
C LYS A 339 -9.49 24.03 16.34
N ARG A 340 -9.31 23.06 17.24
CA ARG A 340 -8.00 22.69 17.79
C ARG A 340 -7.14 21.91 16.79
N LEU A 341 -7.75 21.09 15.93
CA LEU A 341 -7.06 20.26 14.93
C LEU A 341 -6.94 20.93 13.54
N GLY A 342 -7.64 22.05 13.30
CA GLY A 342 -7.66 22.74 12.01
C GLY A 342 -8.54 22.10 10.94
N LEU A 343 -9.49 21.25 11.34
CA LEU A 343 -10.30 20.41 10.44
C LEU A 343 -11.61 21.09 10.01
N LYS A 344 -12.00 20.90 8.75
CA LYS A 344 -13.35 21.21 8.24
C LYS A 344 -14.36 20.19 8.78
N ARG A 345 -15.65 20.55 8.90
CA ARG A 345 -16.71 19.60 9.33
C ARG A 345 -16.83 18.36 8.41
N SER A 346 -16.42 18.45 7.15
CA SER A 346 -16.36 17.33 6.21
C SER A 346 -15.23 16.32 6.50
N GLN A 347 -14.34 16.61 7.45
CA GLN A 347 -13.22 15.76 7.86
C GLN A 347 -13.48 15.08 9.22
N ILE A 348 -14.71 15.17 9.75
CA ILE A 348 -15.09 14.63 11.06
C ILE A 348 -16.18 13.57 10.86
N TYR A 349 -15.96 12.38 11.41
CA TYR A 349 -16.79 11.20 11.20
C TYR A 349 -17.21 10.58 12.54
N ALA A 350 -18.47 10.19 12.65
CA ALA A 350 -18.97 9.32 13.72
C ALA A 350 -19.18 7.94 13.10
N VAL A 351 -18.40 6.94 13.56
CA VAL A 351 -18.15 5.72 12.79
C VAL A 351 -19.09 4.57 13.16
N GLY A 352 -19.52 4.47 14.42
CA GLY A 352 -20.49 3.45 14.85
C GLY A 352 -19.92 2.02 14.93
N LEU A 353 -18.60 1.89 15.07
CA LEU A 353 -17.85 0.68 15.42
C LEU A 353 -16.48 1.10 16.03
N PRO A 354 -15.73 0.21 16.70
CA PRO A 354 -14.47 0.55 17.36
C PRO A 354 -13.45 1.24 16.44
N LEU A 355 -12.82 2.30 16.96
CA LEU A 355 -11.84 3.09 16.20
C LEU A 355 -10.47 2.42 16.06
N ASP A 356 -10.30 1.18 16.48
CA ASP A 356 -9.28 0.30 15.94
C ASP A 356 -9.78 -1.15 15.93
N MET A 357 -9.63 -1.82 14.80
CA MET A 357 -10.13 -3.17 14.56
C MET A 357 -8.99 -4.21 14.52
N GLY A 358 -7.75 -3.84 14.87
CA GLY A 358 -6.60 -4.74 14.90
C GLY A 358 -6.82 -6.04 15.71
N TYR A 359 -7.61 -5.98 16.78
CA TYR A 359 -7.98 -7.16 17.58
C TYR A 359 -8.70 -8.26 16.79
N ALA A 360 -9.39 -7.92 15.70
CA ALA A 360 -10.13 -8.89 14.88
C ALA A 360 -9.22 -9.94 14.23
N PHE A 361 -7.96 -9.61 13.93
CA PHE A 361 -7.01 -10.54 13.33
C PHE A 361 -6.57 -11.64 14.31
N GLY A 362 -6.39 -11.29 15.59
CA GLY A 362 -6.04 -12.25 16.66
C GLY A 362 -7.25 -12.93 17.30
N LEU A 363 -8.48 -12.52 16.98
CA LEU A 363 -9.71 -13.02 17.60
C LEU A 363 -9.89 -14.56 17.50
N PRO A 364 -9.56 -15.24 16.38
CA PRO A 364 -9.60 -16.71 16.34
C PRO A 364 -8.71 -17.38 17.38
N SER A 365 -7.47 -16.91 17.54
CA SER A 365 -6.51 -17.44 18.51
C SER A 365 -6.96 -17.15 19.95
N MET A 366 -7.50 -15.96 20.21
CA MET A 366 -8.02 -15.58 21.53
C MET A 366 -9.25 -16.39 21.95
N VAL A 367 -10.15 -16.70 21.00
CA VAL A 367 -11.34 -17.54 21.20
C VAL A 367 -10.98 -19.01 21.41
N GLY A 368 -9.90 -19.48 20.77
CA GLY A 368 -9.38 -20.84 20.89
C GLY A 368 -10.00 -21.82 19.86
N PRO A 369 -9.26 -22.88 19.48
CA PRO A 369 -9.55 -23.67 18.27
C PRO A 369 -10.94 -24.31 18.28
N LYS A 370 -11.35 -24.93 19.40
CA LYS A 370 -12.65 -25.62 19.56
C LYS A 370 -13.86 -24.74 19.18
N LEU A 371 -13.78 -23.44 19.45
CA LEU A 371 -14.86 -22.48 19.18
C LEU A 371 -14.62 -21.68 17.90
N ALA A 372 -13.37 -21.51 17.46
CA ALA A 372 -13.02 -20.80 16.23
C ALA A 372 -13.19 -21.65 14.95
N GLU A 373 -13.04 -22.98 15.01
CA GLU A 373 -12.98 -23.90 13.86
C GLU A 373 -14.12 -23.73 12.84
N SER A 374 -15.36 -23.54 13.32
CA SER A 374 -16.53 -23.37 12.43
C SER A 374 -16.70 -21.96 11.86
N PHE A 375 -15.83 -21.01 12.22
CA PHE A 375 -15.97 -19.57 11.92
C PHE A 375 -14.72 -18.94 11.27
N VAL A 376 -13.70 -19.73 10.97
CA VAL A 376 -12.52 -19.37 10.16
C VAL A 376 -12.55 -20.09 8.80
N ASP A 377 -11.70 -19.68 7.86
CA ASP A 377 -11.47 -20.45 6.65
C ASP A 377 -10.68 -21.75 6.95
N GLU A 378 -10.94 -22.82 6.17
CA GLU A 378 -10.18 -24.07 6.23
C GLU A 378 -8.66 -23.82 6.08
N PRO A 379 -7.81 -24.19 7.06
CA PRO A 379 -6.37 -23.89 7.02
C PRO A 379 -5.69 -24.46 5.77
N ALA A 380 -5.08 -23.57 4.98
CA ALA A 380 -4.39 -23.91 3.74
C ALA A 380 -2.89 -23.64 3.89
N SER A 381 -2.07 -24.68 3.78
CA SER A 381 -0.61 -24.57 3.74
C SER A 381 -0.12 -24.58 2.28
N PRO A 382 0.85 -23.72 1.91
CA PRO A 382 1.45 -23.75 0.58
C PRO A 382 2.11 -25.11 0.28
N GLN A 383 1.80 -25.71 -0.86
CA GLN A 383 2.26 -27.05 -1.22
C GLN A 383 3.64 -27.03 -1.90
N TRP A 384 4.34 -28.17 -1.93
CA TRP A 384 5.58 -28.24 -2.72
C TRP A 384 5.26 -28.14 -4.23
N PRO A 385 5.95 -27.30 -5.03
CA PRO A 385 5.59 -27.08 -6.43
C PRO A 385 5.61 -28.37 -7.26
N ALA A 386 4.51 -28.66 -7.96
CA ALA A 386 4.32 -29.97 -8.61
C ALA A 386 5.23 -30.18 -9.84
N ASP A 387 5.78 -29.11 -10.41
CA ASP A 387 6.77 -29.19 -11.49
C ASP A 387 8.17 -29.64 -11.01
N LEU A 388 8.46 -29.60 -9.70
CA LEU A 388 9.77 -29.87 -9.10
C LEU A 388 9.75 -31.12 -8.22
N VAL A 389 10.67 -32.06 -8.45
CA VAL A 389 10.87 -33.21 -7.56
C VAL A 389 11.64 -32.77 -6.32
N ARG A 390 10.97 -32.79 -5.15
CA ARG A 390 11.56 -32.42 -3.86
C ARG A 390 12.80 -33.29 -3.56
N GLY A 391 13.93 -32.66 -3.24
CA GLY A 391 15.19 -33.34 -2.92
C GLY A 391 16.10 -33.66 -4.12
N LYS A 392 15.70 -33.33 -5.35
CA LYS A 392 16.64 -33.16 -6.46
C LYS A 392 17.16 -31.71 -6.50
N SER A 393 18.31 -31.50 -7.16
CA SER A 393 18.79 -30.17 -7.56
C SER A 393 17.68 -29.41 -8.28
N ILE A 394 17.45 -28.16 -7.90
CA ILE A 394 16.53 -27.25 -8.59
C ILE A 394 17.25 -26.62 -9.79
N MET A 395 18.55 -26.37 -9.69
CA MET A 395 19.34 -25.84 -10.81
C MET A 395 19.32 -26.77 -12.03
N GLU A 396 19.55 -28.07 -11.86
CA GLU A 396 19.51 -29.02 -12.98
C GLU A 396 18.09 -29.22 -13.52
N GLN A 397 17.05 -29.20 -12.67
CA GLN A 397 15.66 -29.27 -13.13
C GLN A 397 15.24 -28.05 -13.97
N VAL A 398 15.77 -26.85 -13.66
CA VAL A 398 15.53 -25.62 -14.43
C VAL A 398 16.32 -25.59 -15.76
N LYS A 399 17.41 -26.34 -15.87
CA LYS A 399 18.11 -26.56 -17.15
C LYS A 399 17.35 -27.49 -18.10
N GLU A 400 16.57 -28.43 -17.56
CA GLU A 400 15.72 -29.33 -18.36
C GLU A 400 14.48 -28.63 -18.92
N LYS A 401 13.88 -27.70 -18.16
CA LYS A 401 12.66 -26.95 -18.52
C LYS A 401 12.50 -25.68 -17.65
N ASP A 402 11.77 -24.70 -18.16
CA ASP A 402 11.32 -23.58 -17.32
C ASP A 402 10.34 -24.07 -16.23
N VAL A 403 10.30 -23.36 -15.09
CA VAL A 403 9.43 -23.67 -13.94
C VAL A 403 8.63 -22.44 -13.56
N LEU A 404 7.34 -22.59 -13.30
CA LEU A 404 6.47 -21.54 -12.78
C LEU A 404 5.98 -21.90 -11.37
N LEU A 405 6.30 -21.05 -10.40
CA LEU A 405 5.81 -21.13 -9.03
C LEU A 405 4.60 -20.20 -8.86
N SER A 406 3.55 -20.68 -8.20
CA SER A 406 2.27 -19.97 -8.00
C SER A 406 1.95 -19.78 -6.51
N TYR A 407 2.35 -18.65 -5.95
CA TYR A 407 2.04 -18.27 -4.57
C TYR A 407 0.57 -17.83 -4.45
N PRO A 408 -0.11 -18.05 -3.31
CA PRO A 408 0.33 -18.76 -2.10
C PRO A 408 0.08 -20.29 -2.18
N TYR A 409 -0.40 -20.80 -3.31
CA TYR A 409 -0.84 -22.18 -3.48
C TYR A 409 0.35 -23.16 -3.38
N GLU A 410 1.50 -22.75 -3.92
CA GLU A 410 2.79 -23.44 -3.82
C GLU A 410 3.75 -22.67 -2.89
N SER A 411 4.72 -23.35 -2.29
CA SER A 411 5.64 -22.77 -1.30
C SER A 411 6.83 -22.03 -1.93
N MET A 412 7.18 -20.89 -1.33
CA MET A 412 8.40 -20.14 -1.60
C MET A 412 9.69 -20.91 -1.23
N ASP A 413 9.60 -22.01 -0.47
CA ASP A 413 10.74 -22.86 -0.10
C ASP A 413 11.54 -23.34 -1.31
N ALA A 414 10.91 -23.58 -2.46
CA ALA A 414 11.62 -23.96 -3.69
C ALA A 414 12.60 -22.87 -4.16
N PHE A 415 12.24 -21.58 -4.02
CA PHE A 415 13.15 -20.48 -4.34
C PHE A 415 14.23 -20.28 -3.26
N VAL A 416 13.90 -20.50 -1.98
CA VAL A 416 14.89 -20.48 -0.89
C VAL A 416 15.92 -21.60 -1.06
N HIS A 417 15.49 -22.81 -1.42
CA HIS A 417 16.38 -23.93 -1.71
C HIS A 417 17.25 -23.69 -2.94
N LEU A 418 16.74 -23.09 -4.02
CA LEU A 418 17.56 -22.68 -5.16
C LEU A 418 18.70 -21.74 -4.73
N LEU A 419 18.44 -20.79 -3.84
CA LEU A 419 19.47 -19.89 -3.31
C LEU A 419 20.46 -20.61 -2.37
N GLN A 420 20.02 -21.58 -1.58
CA GLN A 420 20.91 -22.42 -0.74
C GLN A 420 21.82 -23.32 -1.60
N GLU A 421 21.29 -23.87 -2.69
CA GLU A 421 22.03 -24.65 -3.67
C GLU A 421 23.08 -23.75 -4.37
N ALA A 422 22.66 -22.60 -4.88
CA ALA A 422 23.53 -21.61 -5.50
C ALA A 422 24.56 -20.98 -4.53
N ALA A 423 24.28 -20.94 -3.22
CA ALA A 423 25.24 -20.51 -2.21
C ALA A 423 26.39 -21.52 -2.01
N THR A 424 26.15 -22.81 -2.25
CA THR A 424 27.07 -23.91 -1.93
C THR A 424 27.74 -24.55 -3.15
N ASP A 425 27.15 -24.47 -4.36
CA ASP A 425 27.79 -24.90 -5.61
C ASP A 425 29.14 -24.17 -5.84
N PRO A 426 30.26 -24.88 -6.09
CA PRO A 426 31.56 -24.26 -6.37
C PRO A 426 31.65 -23.59 -7.75
N ASP A 427 30.79 -23.93 -8.72
CA ASP A 427 30.78 -23.35 -10.06
C ASP A 427 29.93 -22.05 -10.14
N VAL A 428 29.11 -21.73 -9.14
CA VAL A 428 28.35 -20.47 -9.10
C VAL A 428 29.29 -19.31 -8.79
N ILE A 429 29.32 -18.33 -9.70
CA ILE A 429 30.23 -17.19 -9.70
C ILE A 429 29.60 -15.96 -9.02
N SER A 430 28.33 -15.67 -9.33
CA SER A 430 27.62 -14.50 -8.81
C SER A 430 26.13 -14.74 -8.62
N ILE A 431 25.53 -14.02 -7.67
CA ILE A 431 24.08 -13.99 -7.41
C ILE A 431 23.67 -12.52 -7.29
N LYS A 432 22.77 -12.06 -8.15
CA LYS A 432 22.32 -10.65 -8.19
C LYS A 432 20.82 -10.58 -7.98
N ILE A 433 20.33 -9.82 -7.00
CA ILE A 433 18.92 -9.84 -6.59
C ILE A 433 18.39 -8.46 -6.17
N THR A 434 17.11 -8.19 -6.47
CA THR A 434 16.41 -6.95 -6.07
C THR A 434 15.54 -7.15 -4.82
N LEU A 435 15.92 -6.54 -3.70
CA LEU A 435 15.29 -6.68 -2.38
C LEU A 435 14.47 -5.43 -2.02
N TYR A 436 13.15 -5.53 -2.21
CA TYR A 436 12.23 -4.42 -1.92
C TYR A 436 11.86 -4.30 -0.42
N ARG A 437 11.61 -5.45 0.20
CA ARG A 437 11.22 -5.63 1.61
C ARG A 437 11.63 -7.02 2.04
N LEU A 438 12.37 -7.13 3.14
CA LEU A 438 12.62 -8.40 3.83
C LEU A 438 11.75 -8.50 5.10
N ALA A 439 11.48 -9.73 5.54
CA ALA A 439 10.96 -9.95 6.88
C ALA A 439 12.10 -9.81 7.91
N SER A 440 11.77 -9.55 9.18
CA SER A 440 12.75 -9.40 10.27
C SER A 440 13.63 -10.65 10.47
N GLN A 441 13.11 -11.82 10.10
CA GLN A 441 13.86 -13.05 9.87
C GLN A 441 13.56 -13.48 8.44
N SER A 442 14.59 -13.81 7.65
CA SER A 442 14.44 -14.19 6.24
C SER A 442 15.48 -15.23 5.85
N ARG A 443 15.03 -16.44 5.51
CA ARG A 443 15.91 -17.57 5.13
C ARG A 443 16.60 -17.31 3.79
N LEU A 444 15.94 -16.56 2.91
CA LEU A 444 16.50 -16.03 1.67
C LEU A 444 17.68 -15.08 1.92
N ALA A 445 17.58 -14.23 2.95
CA ALA A 445 18.64 -13.27 3.28
C ALA A 445 19.87 -13.97 3.88
N GLU A 446 19.68 -14.97 4.75
CA GLU A 446 20.76 -15.81 5.26
C GLU A 446 21.46 -16.60 4.13
N ALA A 447 20.70 -17.16 3.18
CA ALA A 447 21.28 -17.89 2.04
C ALA A 447 22.19 -17.00 1.16
N LEU A 448 21.83 -15.72 0.99
CA LEU A 448 22.65 -14.75 0.25
C LEU A 448 23.91 -14.35 1.03
N ILE A 449 23.83 -14.23 2.36
CA ILE A 449 24.99 -14.02 3.25
C ILE A 449 25.96 -15.21 3.12
N THR A 450 25.47 -16.45 3.26
CA THR A 450 26.28 -17.66 3.10
C THR A 450 26.90 -17.80 1.70
N ALA A 451 26.24 -17.29 0.65
CA ALA A 451 26.84 -17.25 -0.69
C ALA A 451 28.07 -16.31 -0.76
N ALA A 452 28.01 -15.15 -0.11
CA ALA A 452 29.12 -14.20 -0.04
C ALA A 452 30.27 -14.71 0.85
N GLU A 453 29.95 -15.32 1.99
CA GLU A 453 30.91 -16.00 2.86
C GLU A 453 31.64 -17.15 2.13
N ASN A 454 30.94 -17.86 1.23
CA ASN A 454 31.50 -18.85 0.31
C ASN A 454 32.22 -18.24 -0.92
N GLY A 455 32.50 -16.93 -0.93
CA GLY A 455 33.36 -16.26 -1.91
C GLY A 455 32.70 -15.89 -3.24
N LYS A 456 31.37 -15.84 -3.33
CA LYS A 456 30.62 -15.51 -4.56
C LYS A 456 30.34 -14.00 -4.67
N ASP A 457 30.28 -13.45 -5.89
CA ASP A 457 29.86 -12.05 -6.13
C ASP A 457 28.34 -11.93 -5.86
N VAL A 458 27.99 -11.61 -4.61
CA VAL A 458 26.60 -11.35 -4.22
C VAL A 458 26.33 -9.85 -4.33
N THR A 459 25.46 -9.47 -5.27
CA THR A 459 25.01 -8.08 -5.44
C THR A 459 23.53 -7.94 -5.07
N ALA A 460 23.22 -7.15 -4.04
CA ALA A 460 21.85 -6.95 -3.55
C ALA A 460 21.41 -5.49 -3.74
N LEU A 461 20.32 -5.26 -4.47
CA LEU A 461 19.73 -3.94 -4.65
C LEU A 461 18.62 -3.71 -3.61
N PHE A 462 18.89 -2.87 -2.62
CA PHE A 462 17.97 -2.55 -1.51
C PHE A 462 17.18 -1.26 -1.78
N GLU A 463 15.85 -1.33 -1.72
CA GLU A 463 14.98 -0.17 -1.81
C GLU A 463 14.72 0.43 -0.42
N LEU A 464 15.67 1.24 0.07
CA LEU A 464 15.59 1.89 1.40
C LEU A 464 14.37 2.81 1.58
N ARG A 465 13.74 3.30 0.49
CA ARG A 465 12.55 4.17 0.56
C ARG A 465 11.25 3.34 0.62
N ALA A 466 11.29 2.09 1.07
CA ALA A 466 10.12 1.22 1.26
C ALA A 466 9.39 1.57 2.57
N ARG A 467 8.21 2.18 2.45
CA ARG A 467 7.44 2.69 3.59
C ARG A 467 7.07 1.58 4.59
N PHE A 468 7.24 1.87 5.88
CA PHE A 468 6.90 1.04 7.05
C PHE A 468 7.83 -0.17 7.34
N ASP A 469 8.91 -0.34 6.57
CA ASP A 469 9.91 -1.42 6.77
C ASP A 469 11.34 -0.87 6.88
N GLU A 470 11.49 0.45 7.03
CA GLU A 470 12.78 1.16 6.92
C GLU A 470 13.83 0.64 7.91
N SER A 471 13.44 0.32 9.15
CA SER A 471 14.35 -0.26 10.16
C SER A 471 14.92 -1.60 9.73
N ASN A 472 14.07 -2.49 9.22
CA ASN A 472 14.43 -3.87 8.87
C ASN A 472 15.33 -3.87 7.64
N ASN A 473 15.04 -3.03 6.65
CA ASN A 473 15.88 -2.89 5.45
C ASN A 473 17.28 -2.31 5.78
N ILE A 474 17.40 -1.43 6.80
CA ILE A 474 18.69 -0.90 7.28
C ILE A 474 19.49 -1.97 8.05
N GLU A 475 18.83 -2.74 8.92
CA GLU A 475 19.49 -3.85 9.65
C GLU A 475 20.04 -4.90 8.69
N TRP A 476 19.24 -5.32 7.70
CA TRP A 476 19.68 -6.28 6.68
C TRP A 476 20.79 -5.73 5.78
N SER A 477 20.79 -4.45 5.42
CA SER A 477 21.88 -3.91 4.59
C SER A 477 23.22 -3.88 5.35
N GLN A 478 23.21 -3.57 6.65
CA GLN A 478 24.41 -3.69 7.49
C GLN A 478 24.93 -5.13 7.60
N ARG A 479 24.03 -6.13 7.70
CA ARG A 479 24.42 -7.55 7.70
C ARG A 479 25.00 -8.00 6.36
N PHE A 480 24.45 -7.52 5.24
CA PHE A 480 24.97 -7.81 3.91
C PHE A 480 26.36 -7.17 3.68
N GLU A 481 26.56 -5.91 4.08
CA GLU A 481 27.87 -5.24 4.04
C GLU A 481 28.94 -5.99 4.86
N GLN A 482 28.57 -6.49 6.05
CA GLN A 482 29.47 -7.29 6.90
C GLN A 482 29.83 -8.65 6.30
N ALA A 483 28.93 -9.26 5.53
CA ALA A 483 29.17 -10.51 4.80
C ALA A 483 30.00 -10.33 3.51
N GLY A 484 30.30 -9.08 3.12
CA GLY A 484 31.01 -8.79 1.86
C GLY A 484 30.11 -8.69 0.63
N CYS A 485 28.78 -8.65 0.79
CA CYS A 485 27.86 -8.42 -0.32
C CYS A 485 28.00 -6.98 -0.86
N ASN A 486 27.96 -6.83 -2.18
CA ASN A 486 27.87 -5.55 -2.85
C ASN A 486 26.43 -4.99 -2.78
N ILE A 487 26.24 -3.79 -2.23
CA ILE A 487 24.90 -3.20 -2.06
C ILE A 487 24.66 -2.02 -3.01
N ILE A 488 23.50 -2.05 -3.69
CA ILE A 488 23.01 -0.96 -4.53
C ILE A 488 21.80 -0.32 -3.86
N TYR A 489 21.91 0.95 -3.48
CA TYR A 489 20.86 1.66 -2.73
C TYR A 489 19.85 2.38 -3.64
N GLY A 490 19.15 1.59 -4.47
CA GLY A 490 18.15 2.08 -5.43
C GLY A 490 18.76 2.81 -6.63
N PHE A 491 18.01 3.75 -7.20
CA PHE A 491 18.47 4.67 -8.25
C PHE A 491 17.97 6.09 -7.92
N ARG A 492 18.69 7.15 -8.30
CA ARG A 492 18.37 8.54 -7.88
C ARG A 492 16.93 8.94 -8.22
N ASP A 493 16.52 8.71 -9.48
CA ASP A 493 15.32 9.31 -10.08
C ASP A 493 14.13 8.34 -10.26
N TYR A 494 14.35 7.02 -10.17
CA TYR A 494 13.29 6.01 -10.23
C TYR A 494 13.34 5.06 -9.02
N LYS A 495 12.16 4.70 -8.52
CA LYS A 495 12.03 3.65 -7.50
C LYS A 495 12.19 2.27 -8.14
N VAL A 496 12.99 1.39 -7.58
CA VAL A 496 13.16 0.03 -8.11
C VAL A 496 12.08 -0.88 -7.54
N HIS A 497 11.34 -1.56 -8.41
CA HIS A 497 10.21 -2.40 -8.04
C HIS A 497 10.05 -3.67 -8.92
N SER A 498 10.92 -3.87 -9.90
CA SER A 498 11.25 -5.21 -10.41
C SER A 498 11.48 -6.22 -9.29
N LYS A 499 11.17 -7.50 -9.53
CA LYS A 499 11.62 -8.61 -8.68
C LYS A 499 12.31 -9.64 -9.55
N ILE A 500 13.64 -9.54 -9.57
CA ILE A 500 14.52 -10.36 -10.39
C ILE A 500 15.68 -10.88 -9.54
N CYS A 501 16.04 -12.14 -9.77
CA CYS A 501 17.25 -12.76 -9.25
C CYS A 501 17.98 -13.45 -10.41
N ALA A 502 19.28 -13.18 -10.58
CA ALA A 502 20.13 -13.74 -11.60
C ALA A 502 21.32 -14.47 -10.95
N ILE A 503 21.39 -15.78 -11.15
CA ILE A 503 22.48 -16.64 -10.71
C ILE A 503 23.35 -16.92 -11.95
N THR A 504 24.64 -16.63 -11.88
CA THR A 504 25.59 -16.92 -12.97
C THR A 504 26.54 -18.03 -12.54
N ARG A 505 26.62 -19.09 -13.33
CA ARG A 505 27.39 -20.32 -13.08
C ARG A 505 28.40 -20.58 -14.19
N ARG A 506 29.46 -21.31 -13.89
CA ARG A 506 30.42 -21.83 -14.88
C ARG A 506 29.90 -23.14 -15.46
N GLY A 507 29.51 -23.13 -16.74
CA GLY A 507 29.22 -24.34 -17.49
C GLY A 507 30.47 -24.95 -18.12
N ALA A 508 30.29 -26.07 -18.84
CA ALA A 508 31.36 -26.70 -19.60
C ALA A 508 31.82 -25.84 -20.79
N ASP A 509 30.86 -25.23 -21.51
CA ASP A 509 31.10 -24.48 -22.76
C ASP A 509 31.08 -22.95 -22.59
N GLY A 510 30.83 -22.42 -21.37
CA GLY A 510 30.72 -20.98 -21.15
C GLY A 510 30.12 -20.59 -19.79
N LEU A 511 29.40 -19.47 -19.77
CA LEU A 511 28.57 -19.08 -18.62
C LEU A 511 27.18 -19.67 -18.77
N GLU A 512 26.68 -20.26 -17.68
CA GLU A 512 25.29 -20.68 -17.51
C GLU A 512 24.56 -19.61 -16.69
N PHE A 513 23.30 -19.36 -17.01
CA PHE A 513 22.44 -18.43 -16.28
C PHE A 513 21.21 -19.15 -15.74
N ILE A 514 20.83 -18.84 -14.51
CA ILE A 514 19.53 -19.22 -13.94
C ILE A 514 18.88 -17.94 -13.44
N THR A 515 17.76 -17.56 -14.07
CA THR A 515 17.07 -16.30 -13.77
C THR A 515 15.69 -16.59 -13.20
N GLN A 516 15.38 -15.98 -12.06
CA GLN A 516 14.04 -15.93 -11.49
C GLN A 516 13.42 -14.54 -11.71
N LEU A 517 12.14 -14.52 -12.09
CA LEU A 517 11.36 -13.32 -12.42
C LEU A 517 9.99 -13.41 -11.71
N GLY A 518 9.68 -12.44 -10.86
CA GLY A 518 8.50 -12.47 -9.98
C GLY A 518 7.53 -11.29 -10.15
N THR A 519 6.22 -11.56 -10.11
CA THR A 519 5.19 -10.51 -10.00
C THR A 519 5.14 -9.93 -8.58
N GLY A 520 5.52 -10.73 -7.57
CA GLY A 520 5.49 -10.44 -6.13
C GLY A 520 6.87 -10.24 -5.49
N ASN A 521 6.90 -9.74 -4.26
CA ASN A 521 8.12 -9.51 -3.49
C ASN A 521 8.57 -10.74 -2.67
N TYR A 522 9.89 -10.84 -2.45
CA TYR A 522 10.55 -11.92 -1.72
C TYR A 522 10.35 -11.89 -0.19
N ASN A 523 9.10 -11.81 0.28
CA ASN A 523 8.76 -11.83 1.70
C ASN A 523 7.88 -13.04 2.01
N GLU A 524 8.46 -13.98 2.76
CA GLU A 524 7.90 -15.29 3.11
C GLU A 524 6.55 -15.20 3.85
N LYS A 525 6.28 -14.10 4.56
CA LYS A 525 5.00 -13.87 5.25
C LYS A 525 3.92 -13.38 4.30
N THR A 526 4.23 -12.43 3.40
CA THR A 526 3.24 -11.96 2.40
C THR A 526 2.98 -12.99 1.30
N ALA A 527 3.96 -13.85 1.00
CA ALA A 527 3.80 -14.95 0.04
C ALA A 527 2.74 -15.99 0.44
N LYS A 528 2.28 -16.02 1.71
CA LYS A 528 1.14 -16.84 2.17
C LYS A 528 -0.24 -16.18 1.93
N LEU A 529 -0.29 -14.93 1.47
CA LEU A 529 -1.54 -14.15 1.33
C LEU A 529 -1.73 -13.48 -0.04
N TYR A 530 -0.65 -13.24 -0.77
CA TYR A 530 -0.66 -12.53 -2.06
C TYR A 530 -0.60 -13.56 -3.19
N THR A 531 -1.50 -13.47 -4.18
CA THR A 531 -1.44 -14.38 -5.34
C THR A 531 -0.43 -13.87 -6.34
N ASP A 532 0.69 -14.56 -6.51
CA ASP A 532 1.84 -14.08 -7.28
C ASP A 532 2.51 -15.20 -8.07
N LEU A 533 2.98 -14.88 -9.28
CA LEU A 533 3.64 -15.81 -10.18
C LEU A 533 5.15 -15.54 -10.22
N SER A 534 5.92 -16.61 -10.20
CA SER A 534 7.38 -16.59 -10.14
C SER A 534 7.97 -17.61 -11.12
N MET A 535 8.43 -17.13 -12.26
CA MET A 535 9.07 -17.97 -13.29
C MET A 535 10.56 -18.14 -12.96
N ILE A 536 11.11 -19.34 -13.14
CA ILE A 536 12.54 -19.65 -13.08
C ILE A 536 12.94 -20.30 -14.40
N THR A 537 13.99 -19.79 -15.05
CA THR A 537 14.40 -20.17 -16.41
C THR A 537 15.92 -20.25 -16.55
N ALA A 538 16.37 -21.12 -17.45
CA ALA A 538 17.75 -21.21 -17.91
C ALA A 538 17.98 -20.60 -19.32
N ASP A 539 17.00 -19.86 -19.89
CA ASP A 539 17.17 -19.20 -21.19
C ASP A 539 18.34 -18.19 -21.14
N PRO A 540 19.41 -18.39 -21.94
CA PRO A 540 20.59 -17.53 -21.89
C PRO A 540 20.28 -16.08 -22.29
N LYS A 541 19.25 -15.82 -23.12
CA LYS A 541 18.87 -14.44 -23.49
C LYS A 541 18.26 -13.69 -22.32
N ILE A 542 17.46 -14.39 -21.52
CA ILE A 542 16.89 -13.83 -20.27
C ILE A 542 18.02 -13.64 -19.25
N GLY A 543 19.01 -14.54 -19.20
CA GLY A 543 20.23 -14.39 -18.39
C GLY A 543 21.12 -13.21 -18.81
N GLU A 544 21.30 -12.98 -20.10
CA GLU A 544 22.00 -11.81 -20.67
C GLU A 544 21.27 -10.50 -20.33
N ASP A 545 19.95 -10.44 -20.58
CA ASP A 545 19.13 -9.28 -20.23
C ASP A 545 19.12 -9.01 -18.73
N ALA A 546 19.07 -10.04 -17.88
CA ALA A 546 19.14 -9.92 -16.43
C ALA A 546 20.52 -9.43 -15.96
N SER A 547 21.59 -9.91 -16.59
CA SER A 547 22.96 -9.43 -16.33
C SER A 547 23.13 -7.97 -16.74
N MET A 548 22.55 -7.58 -17.88
CA MET A 548 22.49 -6.20 -18.33
C MET A 548 21.64 -5.33 -17.41
N PHE A 549 20.52 -5.85 -16.89
CA PHE A 549 19.65 -5.14 -15.96
C PHE A 549 20.41 -4.71 -14.69
N PHE A 550 21.10 -5.64 -14.04
CA PHE A 550 21.91 -5.31 -12.86
C PHE A 550 23.08 -4.37 -13.19
N ARG A 551 23.71 -4.54 -14.36
CA ARG A 551 24.75 -3.60 -14.85
C ARG A 551 24.20 -2.18 -15.06
N SER A 552 23.01 -2.03 -15.63
CA SER A 552 22.36 -0.73 -15.84
C SER A 552 21.98 -0.06 -14.51
N MET A 553 21.52 -0.83 -13.52
CA MET A 553 21.30 -0.32 -12.16
C MET A 553 22.62 0.12 -11.49
N GLN A 554 23.71 -0.65 -11.63
CA GLN A 554 25.04 -0.29 -11.11
C GLN A 554 25.63 0.96 -11.79
N LEU A 555 25.28 1.22 -13.05
CA LEU A 555 25.74 2.37 -13.83
C LEU A 555 24.81 3.59 -13.73
N GLU A 556 23.78 3.55 -12.85
CA GLU A 556 22.78 4.61 -12.70
C GLU A 556 22.18 5.06 -14.06
N SER A 557 21.81 4.07 -14.90
CA SER A 557 21.38 4.31 -16.28
C SER A 557 20.12 3.51 -16.66
N ALA A 558 19.24 4.13 -17.45
CA ALA A 558 18.11 3.48 -18.09
C ALA A 558 18.41 3.26 -19.58
N THR A 559 18.24 2.03 -20.05
CA THR A 559 18.40 1.62 -21.46
C THR A 559 17.15 0.88 -21.97
N ASP A 560 16.95 0.85 -23.29
CA ASP A 560 16.02 -0.05 -23.99
C ASP A 560 16.74 -1.09 -24.89
N ASP A 561 18.04 -1.35 -24.67
CA ASP A 561 18.87 -2.35 -25.39
C ASP A 561 18.47 -3.83 -25.16
N TYR A 562 17.47 -4.13 -24.32
CA TYR A 562 17.11 -5.50 -23.92
C TYR A 562 16.48 -6.32 -25.06
N GLN A 563 16.83 -7.60 -25.16
CA GLN A 563 16.43 -8.50 -26.24
C GLN A 563 15.03 -9.12 -26.04
N THR A 564 14.68 -9.43 -24.79
CA THR A 564 13.57 -10.31 -24.40
C THR A 564 12.77 -9.71 -23.23
N LEU A 565 13.44 -9.11 -22.25
CA LEU A 565 12.81 -8.37 -21.16
C LEU A 565 12.34 -7.00 -21.64
N MET A 566 11.12 -6.61 -21.29
CA MET A 566 10.68 -5.22 -21.36
C MET A 566 10.89 -4.55 -20.01
N VAL A 567 11.72 -3.52 -19.95
CA VAL A 567 12.06 -2.79 -18.72
C VAL A 567 11.41 -1.40 -18.70
N ALA A 568 10.82 -1.01 -17.56
CA ALA A 568 10.30 0.35 -17.35
C ALA A 568 11.43 1.31 -16.90
N PRO A 569 11.38 2.60 -17.26
CA PRO A 569 10.26 3.27 -17.94
C PRO A 569 10.29 3.21 -19.48
N LEU A 570 11.37 2.71 -20.08
CA LEU A 570 11.62 2.92 -21.52
C LEU A 570 10.87 1.96 -22.45
N MET A 571 10.56 0.73 -22.03
CA MET A 571 10.01 -0.30 -22.92
C MET A 571 8.56 -0.69 -22.62
N ILE A 572 8.21 -1.04 -21.37
CA ILE A 572 6.92 -1.70 -21.05
C ILE A 572 5.71 -0.95 -21.62
N LYS A 573 5.65 0.38 -21.45
CA LYS A 573 4.56 1.21 -21.96
C LYS A 573 4.49 1.23 -23.50
N LYS A 574 5.64 1.34 -24.17
CA LYS A 574 5.74 1.30 -25.64
C LYS A 574 5.30 -0.08 -26.17
N GLY A 575 5.82 -1.16 -25.59
CA GLY A 575 5.55 -2.55 -25.99
C GLY A 575 4.08 -2.94 -25.80
N ILE A 576 3.47 -2.58 -24.67
CA ILE A 576 2.04 -2.79 -24.46
C ILE A 576 1.21 -2.02 -25.50
N CYS A 577 1.54 -0.76 -25.80
CA CYS A 577 0.83 -0.01 -26.84
C CYS A 577 1.03 -0.63 -28.24
N ALA A 578 2.24 -1.10 -28.56
CA ALA A 578 2.55 -1.76 -29.83
C ALA A 578 1.79 -3.08 -30.02
N TYR A 579 1.66 -3.91 -28.98
CA TYR A 579 0.82 -5.12 -29.07
C TYR A 579 -0.68 -4.80 -29.15
N ILE A 580 -1.14 -3.67 -28.61
CA ILE A 580 -2.51 -3.19 -28.85
C ILE A 580 -2.66 -2.71 -30.32
N ASP A 581 -1.65 -2.06 -30.91
CA ASP A 581 -1.62 -1.71 -32.33
C ASP A 581 -1.63 -2.93 -33.26
N GLU A 582 -0.93 -4.02 -32.92
CA GLU A 582 -1.01 -5.28 -33.67
C GLU A 582 -2.44 -5.86 -33.67
N GLU A 583 -3.13 -5.87 -32.53
CA GLU A 583 -4.50 -6.38 -32.45
C GLU A 583 -5.51 -5.44 -33.16
N ILE A 584 -5.29 -4.12 -33.14
CA ILE A 584 -6.04 -3.16 -33.97
C ILE A 584 -5.88 -3.49 -35.46
N ALA A 585 -4.66 -3.76 -35.92
CA ALA A 585 -4.39 -4.12 -37.31
C ALA A 585 -5.10 -5.42 -37.73
N LYS A 586 -5.08 -6.45 -36.87
CA LYS A 586 -5.82 -7.71 -37.07
C LYS A 586 -7.33 -7.48 -37.17
N ALA A 587 -7.91 -6.71 -36.25
CA ALA A 587 -9.34 -6.40 -36.27
C ALA A 587 -9.75 -5.65 -37.55
N HIS A 588 -8.91 -4.73 -38.04
CA HIS A 588 -9.12 -4.05 -39.33
C HIS A 588 -8.92 -4.95 -40.56
N ALA A 589 -8.10 -6.01 -40.46
CA ALA A 589 -7.99 -7.06 -41.48
C ALA A 589 -9.17 -8.06 -41.45
N GLY A 590 -9.99 -8.06 -40.39
CA GLY A 590 -11.04 -9.05 -40.14
C GLY A 590 -10.54 -10.36 -39.51
N GLU A 591 -9.30 -10.36 -38.98
CA GLU A 591 -8.70 -11.48 -38.27
C GLU A 591 -9.16 -11.52 -36.79
N PRO A 592 -9.11 -12.69 -36.12
CA PRO A 592 -9.41 -12.80 -34.70
C PRO A 592 -8.44 -11.98 -33.83
N ALA A 593 -8.95 -10.91 -33.21
CA ALA A 593 -8.19 -10.00 -32.35
C ALA A 593 -8.73 -9.98 -30.92
N GLU A 594 -7.87 -10.28 -29.94
CA GLU A 594 -8.24 -10.38 -28.53
C GLU A 594 -7.11 -9.92 -27.60
N ILE A 595 -7.49 -9.27 -26.50
CA ILE A 595 -6.61 -8.81 -25.44
C ILE A 595 -7.17 -9.29 -24.09
N LEU A 596 -6.37 -10.04 -23.34
CA LEU A 596 -6.70 -10.45 -21.97
C LEU A 596 -5.66 -9.86 -21.00
N MET A 597 -6.10 -9.16 -19.96
CA MET A 597 -5.18 -8.51 -19.01
C MET A 597 -5.59 -8.77 -17.56
N LYS A 598 -4.62 -9.02 -16.68
CA LYS A 598 -4.81 -9.06 -15.23
C LYS A 598 -3.80 -8.13 -14.58
N THR A 599 -4.27 -7.24 -13.70
CA THR A 599 -3.44 -6.22 -13.04
C THR A 599 -4.16 -5.70 -11.78
N ASN A 600 -3.43 -5.09 -10.86
CA ASN A 600 -4.03 -4.56 -9.63
C ASN A 600 -4.73 -3.22 -9.87
N SER A 601 -4.28 -2.42 -10.84
CA SER A 601 -4.87 -1.11 -11.13
C SER A 601 -4.54 -0.60 -12.53
N VAL A 602 -5.54 -0.03 -13.19
CA VAL A 602 -5.44 0.65 -14.49
C VAL A 602 -5.65 2.15 -14.27
N THR A 603 -4.58 2.94 -14.39
CA THR A 603 -4.62 4.39 -14.19
C THR A 603 -3.75 5.18 -15.17
N ASP A 604 -2.93 4.53 -16.00
CA ASP A 604 -2.17 5.24 -17.03
C ASP A 604 -3.09 5.77 -18.12
N LYS A 605 -2.88 7.03 -18.55
CA LYS A 605 -3.78 7.66 -19.52
C LYS A 605 -3.61 7.06 -20.91
N ASP A 606 -2.39 6.84 -21.34
CA ASP A 606 -2.09 6.57 -22.74
C ASP A 606 -2.49 5.12 -23.07
N VAL A 607 -2.25 4.19 -22.13
CA VAL A 607 -2.78 2.82 -22.20
C VAL A 607 -4.32 2.79 -22.21
N ILE A 608 -5.00 3.61 -21.39
CA ILE A 608 -6.47 3.69 -21.37
C ILE A 608 -7.02 4.22 -22.71
N GLU A 609 -6.36 5.21 -23.33
CA GLU A 609 -6.77 5.72 -24.64
C GLU A 609 -6.51 4.71 -25.76
N LYS A 610 -5.42 3.94 -25.68
CA LYS A 610 -5.10 2.85 -26.64
C LYS A 610 -6.06 1.66 -26.54
N LEU A 611 -6.49 1.28 -25.32
CA LEU A 611 -7.51 0.25 -25.12
C LEU A 611 -8.88 0.67 -25.67
N ALA A 612 -9.25 1.95 -25.53
CA ALA A 612 -10.46 2.49 -26.17
C ALA A 612 -10.32 2.56 -27.70
N GLU A 613 -9.11 2.71 -28.25
CA GLU A 613 -8.85 2.60 -29.69
C GLU A 613 -9.06 1.17 -30.21
N ALA A 614 -8.53 0.18 -29.50
CA ALA A 614 -8.76 -1.24 -29.77
C ALA A 614 -10.26 -1.60 -29.74
N SER A 615 -10.98 -1.10 -28.74
CA SER A 615 -12.44 -1.29 -28.66
C SER A 615 -13.17 -0.71 -29.88
N ARG A 616 -12.81 0.50 -30.34
CA ARG A 616 -13.41 1.12 -31.54
C ARG A 616 -13.00 0.41 -32.84
N ALA A 617 -11.85 -0.28 -32.86
CA ALA A 617 -11.45 -1.14 -33.97
C ALA A 617 -12.18 -2.50 -34.01
N GLY A 618 -12.83 -2.90 -32.90
CA GLY A 618 -13.57 -4.16 -32.76
C GLY A 618 -12.85 -5.25 -31.96
N VAL A 619 -11.63 -4.99 -31.49
CA VAL A 619 -10.84 -5.92 -30.65
C VAL A 619 -11.60 -6.24 -29.37
N LYS A 620 -11.68 -7.52 -28.99
CA LYS A 620 -12.29 -7.93 -27.72
C LYS A 620 -11.28 -7.81 -26.58
N VAL A 621 -11.64 -7.10 -25.52
CA VAL A 621 -10.75 -6.84 -24.38
C VAL A 621 -11.40 -7.33 -23.09
N THR A 622 -10.77 -8.24 -22.36
CA THR A 622 -11.22 -8.66 -21.02
C THR A 622 -10.14 -8.38 -19.99
N MET A 623 -10.47 -7.60 -18.95
CA MET A 623 -9.52 -7.18 -17.92
C MET A 623 -9.97 -7.63 -16.52
N LEU A 624 -9.13 -8.37 -15.80
CA LEU A 624 -9.29 -8.63 -14.36
C LEU A 624 -8.50 -7.57 -13.57
N VAL A 625 -9.22 -6.61 -13.00
CA VAL A 625 -8.67 -5.45 -12.29
C VAL A 625 -9.17 -5.44 -10.85
N ARG A 626 -8.40 -6.01 -9.91
CA ARG A 626 -8.86 -6.16 -8.52
C ARG A 626 -9.10 -4.82 -7.81
N GLY A 627 -8.30 -3.80 -8.12
CA GLY A 627 -8.28 -2.51 -7.42
C GLY A 627 -8.94 -1.38 -8.21
N ILE A 628 -8.13 -0.38 -8.57
CA ILE A 628 -8.56 0.86 -9.23
C ILE A 628 -8.68 0.62 -10.74
N SER A 629 -9.82 0.97 -11.33
CA SER A 629 -9.93 1.18 -12.78
C SER A 629 -10.34 2.61 -13.06
N CYS A 630 -9.43 3.42 -13.62
CA CYS A 630 -9.77 4.70 -14.24
C CYS A 630 -10.46 4.53 -15.60
N LEU A 631 -10.43 3.33 -16.18
CA LEU A 631 -11.18 2.95 -17.39
C LEU A 631 -12.60 2.53 -17.00
N VAL A 632 -13.59 3.00 -17.75
CA VAL A 632 -14.99 2.55 -17.67
C VAL A 632 -15.31 1.72 -18.93
N PRO A 633 -15.69 0.43 -18.77
CA PRO A 633 -16.08 -0.45 -19.88
C PRO A 633 -17.49 -0.16 -20.41
N GLY A 634 -17.83 -0.74 -21.55
CA GLY A 634 -19.20 -0.79 -22.06
C GLY A 634 -19.80 0.55 -22.50
N VAL A 635 -18.98 1.58 -22.73
CA VAL A 635 -19.46 2.87 -23.26
C VAL A 635 -19.64 2.75 -24.77
N GLU A 636 -20.88 2.94 -25.24
CA GLU A 636 -21.28 2.86 -26.65
C GLU A 636 -20.35 3.69 -27.57
N GLY A 637 -19.82 3.07 -28.63
CA GLY A 637 -18.90 3.70 -29.57
C GLY A 637 -17.51 4.08 -29.04
N GLU A 638 -17.15 3.72 -27.80
CA GLU A 638 -15.84 4.04 -27.18
C GLU A 638 -15.18 2.83 -26.51
N THR A 639 -15.89 2.13 -25.61
CA THR A 639 -15.38 0.98 -24.82
C THR A 639 -16.33 -0.22 -24.78
N GLU A 640 -17.29 -0.28 -25.70
CA GLU A 640 -18.30 -1.35 -25.83
C GLU A 640 -17.74 -2.77 -26.02
N ASN A 641 -16.50 -2.90 -26.52
CA ASN A 641 -15.82 -4.20 -26.67
C ASN A 641 -14.87 -4.52 -25.50
N ILE A 642 -14.87 -3.69 -24.44
CA ILE A 642 -14.09 -3.91 -23.21
C ILE A 642 -15.00 -4.41 -22.08
N ARG A 643 -14.58 -5.50 -21.44
CA ARG A 643 -15.12 -6.03 -20.19
C ARG A 643 -14.09 -5.84 -19.06
N VAL A 644 -14.51 -5.30 -17.92
CA VAL A 644 -13.65 -5.17 -16.72
C VAL A 644 -14.31 -5.89 -15.55
N VAL A 645 -13.63 -6.90 -15.02
CA VAL A 645 -14.05 -7.71 -13.86
C VAL A 645 -13.07 -7.60 -12.70
N SER A 646 -13.49 -8.05 -11.53
CA SER A 646 -12.74 -8.04 -10.28
C SER A 646 -13.07 -9.29 -9.48
N VAL A 647 -12.06 -9.88 -8.85
CA VAL A 647 -12.22 -10.84 -7.75
C VAL A 647 -11.62 -10.22 -6.49
N VAL A 648 -12.35 -10.31 -5.38
CA VAL A 648 -11.91 -9.98 -4.02
C VAL A 648 -12.41 -11.12 -3.13
N GLY A 649 -11.50 -11.80 -2.46
CA GLY A 649 -11.79 -13.00 -1.66
C GLY A 649 -10.75 -13.18 -0.56
N ARG A 650 -10.55 -14.42 -0.12
CA ARG A 650 -9.61 -14.82 0.94
C ARG A 650 -8.17 -14.39 0.65
N LEU A 651 -7.75 -14.48 -0.61
CA LEU A 651 -6.38 -14.16 -1.05
C LEU A 651 -6.35 -12.84 -1.81
N LEU A 652 -5.22 -12.13 -1.68
CA LEU A 652 -5.03 -10.79 -2.22
C LEU A 652 -4.49 -10.86 -3.65
N GLU A 653 -5.39 -10.73 -4.64
CA GLU A 653 -5.12 -10.94 -6.07
C GLU A 653 -4.01 -10.05 -6.67
N HIS A 654 -2.75 -10.49 -6.71
CA HIS A 654 -1.59 -9.57 -6.93
C HIS A 654 -0.85 -9.73 -8.27
N SER A 655 -0.86 -10.92 -8.87
CA SER A 655 -0.15 -11.21 -10.12
C SER A 655 -0.61 -10.32 -11.28
N ARG A 656 0.31 -10.00 -12.20
CA ARG A 656 0.01 -9.30 -13.46
C ARG A 656 0.34 -10.17 -14.66
N ILE A 657 -0.61 -10.23 -15.60
CA ILE A 657 -0.58 -11.06 -16.80
C ILE A 657 -1.11 -10.21 -17.96
N TYR A 658 -0.41 -10.20 -19.10
CA TYR A 658 -0.84 -9.51 -20.31
C TYR A 658 -0.79 -10.48 -21.49
N ILE A 659 -1.93 -10.70 -22.15
CA ILE A 659 -2.09 -11.64 -23.26
C ILE A 659 -2.64 -10.88 -24.47
N PHE A 660 -2.01 -11.07 -25.62
CA PHE A 660 -2.40 -10.45 -26.89
C PHE A 660 -2.53 -11.52 -27.98
N GLY A 661 -3.53 -11.40 -28.84
CA GLY A 661 -3.88 -12.37 -29.87
C GLY A 661 -4.88 -13.42 -29.41
N ALA A 662 -5.40 -14.19 -30.37
CA ALA A 662 -6.29 -15.33 -30.15
C ALA A 662 -5.66 -16.64 -30.65
N GLY A 663 -6.22 -17.78 -30.25
CA GLY A 663 -5.71 -19.10 -30.66
C GLY A 663 -4.36 -19.47 -30.04
N GLU A 664 -3.53 -20.17 -30.81
CA GLU A 664 -2.22 -20.68 -30.38
C GLU A 664 -1.12 -19.59 -30.42
N ASP A 665 -1.25 -18.62 -31.34
CA ASP A 665 -0.33 -17.49 -31.56
C ASP A 665 -0.33 -16.42 -30.45
N ARG A 666 -0.97 -16.69 -29.30
CA ARG A 666 -1.06 -15.77 -28.17
C ARG A 666 0.32 -15.38 -27.65
N LYS A 667 0.56 -14.09 -27.49
CA LYS A 667 1.73 -13.53 -26.78
C LYS A 667 1.36 -13.38 -25.31
N ILE A 668 1.93 -14.22 -24.43
CA ILE A 668 1.69 -14.18 -22.97
C ILE A 668 2.89 -13.54 -22.28
N TYR A 669 2.64 -12.52 -21.45
CA TYR A 669 3.62 -11.83 -20.63
C TYR A 669 3.22 -11.83 -19.16
N LEU A 670 4.21 -11.96 -18.27
CA LEU A 670 4.10 -11.69 -16.83
C LEU A 670 4.83 -10.38 -16.49
N SER A 671 4.49 -9.71 -15.38
CA SER A 671 5.14 -8.44 -15.01
C SER A 671 5.08 -8.09 -13.52
N SER A 672 6.05 -7.30 -13.05
CA SER A 672 5.99 -6.59 -11.76
C SER A 672 5.19 -5.27 -11.83
N ALA A 673 4.97 -4.73 -13.04
CA ALA A 673 4.26 -3.47 -13.27
C ALA A 673 2.74 -3.65 -13.28
N ASP A 674 2.04 -2.71 -12.66
CA ASP A 674 0.62 -2.44 -12.95
C ASP A 674 0.49 -1.38 -14.05
N LEU A 675 -0.70 -1.29 -14.69
CA LEU A 675 -1.00 -0.31 -15.74
C LEU A 675 -1.22 1.11 -15.18
N MET A 676 -0.25 1.62 -14.43
CA MET A 676 -0.26 2.92 -13.76
C MET A 676 0.92 3.78 -14.20
N THR A 677 0.70 5.08 -14.47
CA THR A 677 1.75 6.06 -14.84
C THR A 677 2.97 6.01 -13.91
N ARG A 678 2.79 5.81 -12.60
CA ARG A 678 3.93 5.70 -11.66
C ARG A 678 4.78 4.44 -11.86
N ASN A 679 4.19 3.36 -12.36
CA ASN A 679 4.85 2.08 -12.59
C ASN A 679 5.45 2.03 -14.00
N LEU A 680 4.79 2.65 -14.97
CA LEU A 680 5.22 2.70 -16.37
C LEU A 680 6.24 3.81 -16.66
N ASP A 681 6.16 4.97 -15.99
CA ASP A 681 6.95 6.17 -16.34
C ASP A 681 7.89 6.65 -15.20
N LYS A 682 7.80 6.08 -13.99
CA LYS A 682 8.53 6.53 -12.78
C LYS A 682 9.10 5.43 -11.88
N ARG A 683 9.20 4.20 -12.41
CA ARG A 683 9.79 3.05 -11.72
C ARG A 683 10.63 2.22 -12.67
N VAL A 684 11.58 1.51 -12.10
CA VAL A 684 12.19 0.35 -12.75
C VAL A 684 11.33 -0.88 -12.40
N GLU A 685 10.65 -1.40 -13.41
CA GLU A 685 9.78 -2.59 -13.37
C GLU A 685 10.18 -3.50 -14.55
N ILE A 686 9.78 -4.76 -14.51
CA ILE A 686 10.05 -5.73 -15.58
C ILE A 686 8.77 -6.40 -16.09
N ALA A 687 8.76 -6.74 -17.37
CA ALA A 687 7.82 -7.68 -17.98
C ALA A 687 8.58 -8.66 -18.89
N TRP A 688 8.18 -9.92 -18.91
CA TRP A 688 8.87 -11.00 -19.62
C TRP A 688 7.87 -11.95 -20.30
N PRO A 689 8.23 -12.52 -21.46
CA PRO A 689 7.36 -13.46 -22.16
C PRO A 689 7.33 -14.81 -21.44
N VAL A 690 6.23 -15.55 -21.60
CA VAL A 690 6.14 -16.98 -21.27
C VAL A 690 6.14 -17.75 -22.59
N ASN A 691 7.28 -18.36 -22.90
CA ASN A 691 7.53 -19.05 -24.17
C ASN A 691 7.28 -20.56 -24.09
N ASP A 692 7.55 -21.19 -22.94
CA ASP A 692 7.33 -22.62 -22.73
C ASP A 692 5.82 -22.99 -22.86
N PRO A 693 5.44 -24.00 -23.67
CA PRO A 693 4.04 -24.38 -23.88
C PRO A 693 3.28 -24.81 -22.62
N HIS A 694 3.91 -25.53 -21.70
CA HIS A 694 3.30 -25.99 -20.44
C HIS A 694 3.06 -24.83 -19.49
N LEU A 695 4.01 -23.89 -19.39
CA LEU A 695 3.84 -22.67 -18.60
C LEU A 695 2.81 -21.71 -19.22
N ARG A 696 2.74 -21.63 -20.56
CA ARG A 696 1.69 -20.89 -21.28
C ARG A 696 0.30 -21.43 -20.94
N GLU A 697 0.13 -22.76 -20.97
CA GLU A 697 -1.14 -23.41 -20.62
C GLU A 697 -1.50 -23.19 -19.13
N LYS A 698 -0.54 -23.29 -18.20
CA LYS A 698 -0.77 -22.95 -16.78
C LYS A 698 -1.25 -21.52 -16.57
N VAL A 699 -0.60 -20.53 -17.19
CA VAL A 699 -0.99 -19.11 -17.06
C VAL A 699 -2.36 -18.86 -17.69
N GLN A 700 -2.65 -19.48 -18.84
CA GLN A 700 -3.95 -19.42 -19.51
C GLN A 700 -5.06 -20.08 -18.66
N SER A 701 -4.79 -21.24 -18.07
CA SER A 701 -5.71 -21.97 -17.18
C SER A 701 -6.05 -21.16 -15.94
N TYR A 702 -5.06 -20.67 -15.21
CA TYR A 702 -5.25 -19.79 -14.05
C TYR A 702 -6.11 -18.56 -14.39
N PHE A 703 -5.84 -17.90 -15.52
CA PHE A 703 -6.64 -16.76 -15.98
C PHE A 703 -8.11 -17.15 -16.27
N ASN A 704 -8.34 -18.29 -16.92
CA ASN A 704 -9.67 -18.79 -17.26
C ASN A 704 -10.44 -19.24 -16.00
N THR A 705 -9.78 -19.87 -15.03
CA THR A 705 -10.35 -20.23 -13.71
C THR A 705 -10.81 -19.00 -12.97
N MET A 706 -9.98 -17.95 -12.92
CA MET A 706 -10.34 -16.66 -12.30
C MET A 706 -11.49 -15.91 -13.03
N LEU A 707 -11.68 -16.13 -14.34
CA LEU A 707 -12.84 -15.63 -15.09
C LEU A 707 -14.11 -16.48 -14.92
N SER A 708 -13.97 -17.73 -14.45
CA SER A 708 -15.07 -18.69 -14.24
C SER A 708 -15.67 -18.60 -12.83
N ASP A 709 -15.10 -17.76 -11.97
CA ASP A 709 -15.60 -17.48 -10.62
C ASP A 709 -17.07 -16.98 -10.66
N THR A 710 -17.89 -17.55 -9.77
CA THR A 710 -19.32 -17.17 -9.62
C THR A 710 -19.68 -16.74 -8.20
N ALA A 711 -18.76 -16.86 -7.24
CA ALA A 711 -18.94 -16.44 -5.86
C ALA A 711 -18.54 -14.97 -5.65
N LYS A 712 -17.31 -14.64 -6.07
CA LYS A 712 -16.58 -13.40 -5.79
C LYS A 712 -16.46 -12.47 -7.00
N LEU A 713 -16.70 -12.97 -8.21
CA LEU A 713 -16.57 -12.19 -9.44
C LEU A 713 -17.58 -11.03 -9.50
N ARG A 714 -17.05 -9.82 -9.69
CA ARG A 714 -17.81 -8.57 -9.85
C ARG A 714 -17.46 -7.93 -11.19
N GLU A 715 -18.44 -7.46 -11.94
CA GLU A 715 -18.20 -6.76 -13.21
C GLU A 715 -18.49 -5.26 -13.08
N LEU A 716 -17.60 -4.43 -13.61
CA LEU A 716 -17.75 -2.98 -13.63
C LEU A 716 -18.70 -2.58 -14.76
N LYS A 717 -19.75 -1.82 -14.45
CA LYS A 717 -20.76 -1.37 -15.41
C LYS A 717 -20.40 0.01 -16.00
N PRO A 718 -21.04 0.41 -17.13
CA PRO A 718 -20.85 1.74 -17.73
C PRO A 718 -21.23 2.93 -16.83
N ASP A 719 -22.00 2.68 -15.76
CA ASP A 719 -22.36 3.67 -14.74
C ASP A 719 -21.28 3.88 -13.65
N GLY A 720 -20.16 3.13 -13.71
CA GLY A 720 -19.06 3.19 -12.75
C GLY A 720 -19.26 2.35 -11.48
N THR A 721 -20.42 1.74 -11.29
CA THR A 721 -20.69 0.81 -10.18
C THR A 721 -20.46 -0.64 -10.61
N TYR A 722 -20.22 -1.54 -9.65
CA TYR A 722 -20.08 -2.97 -9.94
C TYR A 722 -21.43 -3.69 -9.88
N THR A 723 -21.49 -4.92 -10.39
CA THR A 723 -22.55 -5.89 -10.08
C THR A 723 -22.59 -6.22 -8.58
N GLU A 724 -23.60 -6.97 -8.13
CA GLU A 724 -23.68 -7.51 -6.76
C GLU A 724 -22.80 -8.77 -6.59
N LEU A 725 -22.62 -9.24 -5.34
CA LEU A 725 -22.03 -10.57 -5.06
C LEU A 725 -22.94 -11.68 -5.58
N GLY A 726 -22.37 -12.81 -6.01
CA GLY A 726 -23.15 -13.91 -6.59
C GLY A 726 -24.00 -13.51 -7.80
N HIS A 727 -23.57 -12.49 -8.57
CA HIS A 727 -24.28 -12.06 -9.79
C HIS A 727 -24.23 -13.13 -10.89
N PHE A 728 -23.07 -13.78 -11.06
CA PHE A 728 -22.85 -14.84 -12.03
C PHE A 728 -23.30 -16.24 -11.55
N LEU A 729 -23.83 -16.33 -10.33
CA LEU A 729 -24.37 -17.57 -9.77
C LEU A 729 -25.68 -17.93 -10.48
N ALA A 730 -25.73 -19.09 -11.13
CA ALA A 730 -26.92 -19.59 -11.83
C ALA A 730 -28.10 -19.76 -10.86
N LYS A 731 -29.26 -19.18 -11.20
CA LYS A 731 -30.46 -19.13 -10.36
C LYS A 731 -31.69 -19.73 -11.05
N ASP A 732 -32.56 -20.37 -10.28
CA ASP A 732 -33.81 -20.95 -10.75
C ASP A 732 -34.88 -19.87 -11.04
N ALA A 733 -36.08 -20.30 -11.47
CA ALA A 733 -37.19 -19.40 -11.77
C ALA A 733 -37.79 -18.69 -10.53
N GLN A 734 -37.28 -19.01 -9.33
CA GLN A 734 -37.67 -18.47 -8.03
C GLN A 734 -36.54 -17.60 -7.41
N GLY A 735 -35.35 -17.58 -8.03
CA GLY A 735 -34.18 -16.82 -7.59
C GLY A 735 -33.17 -17.59 -6.74
N ASN A 736 -33.38 -18.87 -6.45
CA ASN A 736 -32.47 -19.69 -5.64
C ASN A 736 -31.28 -20.19 -6.47
N PRO A 737 -30.07 -20.33 -5.90
CA PRO A 737 -28.93 -20.93 -6.59
C PRO A 737 -29.21 -22.37 -7.07
N ILE A 738 -28.97 -22.65 -8.35
CA ILE A 738 -29.06 -23.99 -8.95
C ILE A 738 -27.85 -24.85 -8.59
N ALA A 739 -26.69 -24.21 -8.41
CA ALA A 739 -25.42 -24.82 -8.07
C ALA A 739 -24.80 -24.16 -6.83
N LYS A 740 -23.84 -24.84 -6.21
CA LYS A 740 -22.96 -24.18 -5.22
C LYS A 740 -22.13 -23.09 -5.94
N PRO A 741 -21.82 -21.97 -5.27
CA PRO A 741 -20.88 -20.99 -5.81
C PRO A 741 -19.52 -21.64 -6.09
N PHE A 742 -18.92 -21.26 -7.22
CA PHE A 742 -17.53 -21.58 -7.56
C PHE A 742 -16.67 -20.38 -7.18
N ASP A 743 -15.83 -20.55 -6.16
CA ASP A 743 -14.78 -19.62 -5.76
C ASP A 743 -13.45 -20.10 -6.38
N ALA A 744 -12.83 -19.25 -7.19
CA ALA A 744 -11.62 -19.61 -7.91
C ALA A 744 -10.39 -19.77 -7.01
N GLN A 745 -10.31 -19.04 -5.89
CA GLN A 745 -9.16 -19.12 -4.98
C GLN A 745 -9.19 -20.43 -4.20
N ASP A 746 -10.37 -20.80 -3.72
CA ASP A 746 -10.61 -22.08 -3.05
C ASP A 746 -10.38 -23.28 -3.98
N HIS A 747 -10.72 -23.15 -5.27
CA HIS A 747 -10.42 -24.15 -6.29
C HIS A 747 -8.91 -24.32 -6.51
N LEU A 748 -8.17 -23.22 -6.69
CA LEU A 748 -6.72 -23.24 -6.92
C LEU A 748 -5.92 -23.75 -5.72
N ILE A 749 -6.37 -23.49 -4.49
CA ILE A 749 -5.84 -24.14 -3.28
C ILE A 749 -5.99 -25.67 -3.41
N LYS A 750 -7.21 -26.15 -3.69
CA LYS A 750 -7.51 -27.58 -3.77
C LYS A 750 -6.80 -28.25 -4.96
N GLU A 751 -6.60 -27.54 -6.07
CA GLU A 751 -5.80 -27.99 -7.20
C GLU A 751 -4.33 -28.20 -6.83
N ALA A 752 -3.71 -27.29 -6.07
CA ALA A 752 -2.31 -27.42 -5.64
C ALA A 752 -2.07 -28.63 -4.72
N TYR A 753 -3.01 -28.94 -3.81
CA TYR A 753 -2.96 -30.18 -3.02
C TYR A 753 -3.05 -31.43 -3.91
N ILE A 754 -4.00 -31.48 -4.85
CA ILE A 754 -4.17 -32.59 -5.79
C ILE A 754 -2.92 -32.74 -6.70
N ALA A 755 -2.29 -31.64 -7.10
CA ALA A 755 -1.07 -31.64 -7.89
C ALA A 755 0.13 -32.18 -7.08
N ALA A 756 0.28 -31.76 -5.82
CA ALA A 756 1.33 -32.24 -4.92
C ALA A 756 1.16 -33.72 -4.52
N GLU A 757 -0.07 -34.21 -4.37
CA GLU A 757 -0.35 -35.64 -4.17
C GLU A 757 0.08 -36.50 -5.36
N ARG A 758 -0.08 -35.98 -6.58
CA ARG A 758 0.27 -36.62 -7.86
C ARG A 758 1.74 -36.43 -8.26
N ALA A 759 2.46 -35.50 -7.63
CA ALA A 759 3.82 -35.16 -8.00
C ALA A 759 4.79 -36.36 -7.79
N PRO A 760 5.82 -36.54 -8.64
CA PRO A 760 6.76 -37.64 -8.48
C PRO A 760 7.53 -37.54 -7.16
N ARG A 761 7.36 -38.52 -6.28
CA ARG A 761 8.12 -38.63 -5.03
C ARG A 761 9.53 -39.16 -5.32
N PRO A 762 10.58 -38.68 -4.62
CA PRO A 762 11.93 -39.22 -4.79
C PRO A 762 12.01 -40.66 -4.28
N GLU A 763 12.68 -41.53 -5.04
CA GLU A 763 12.89 -42.93 -4.66
C GLU A 763 13.98 -43.04 -3.58
N GLY A 764 13.57 -43.13 -2.31
CA GLY A 764 14.51 -43.38 -1.21
C GLY A 764 13.84 -43.53 0.16
N PRO A 765 14.37 -44.41 1.05
CA PRO A 765 13.75 -44.71 2.35
C PRO A 765 13.71 -43.51 3.31
N ASN A 766 14.62 -42.54 3.17
CA ASN A 766 14.69 -41.37 4.04
C ASN A 766 13.56 -40.35 3.80
N PHE A 767 12.84 -40.41 2.68
CA PHE A 767 11.83 -39.40 2.32
C PHE A 767 10.68 -39.33 3.33
N VAL A 768 10.22 -40.46 3.85
CA VAL A 768 9.12 -40.50 4.84
C VAL A 768 9.54 -39.83 6.16
N MET A 769 10.80 -39.99 6.58
CA MET A 769 11.31 -39.28 7.75
C MET A 769 11.48 -37.78 7.48
N HIS A 770 12.02 -37.37 6.33
CA HIS A 770 12.17 -35.93 6.02
C HIS A 770 10.84 -35.21 5.78
N ALA A 771 9.83 -35.87 5.21
CA ALA A 771 8.49 -35.31 5.09
C ALA A 771 7.87 -35.07 6.48
N ASN A 772 7.92 -36.09 7.36
CA ASN A 772 7.43 -35.96 8.73
C ASN A 772 8.25 -34.94 9.54
N LEU A 773 9.57 -34.88 9.37
CA LEU A 773 10.41 -33.84 10.02
C LEU A 773 10.11 -32.44 9.48
N SER A 774 9.80 -32.27 8.20
CA SER A 774 9.38 -30.97 7.64
C SER A 774 8.14 -30.49 8.38
N THR A 775 7.07 -31.28 8.36
CA THR A 775 5.80 -30.92 8.99
C THR A 775 5.90 -30.83 10.52
N GLN A 776 6.73 -31.65 11.16
CA GLN A 776 7.00 -31.55 12.61
C GLN A 776 7.86 -30.35 12.98
N VAL A 777 8.85 -29.96 12.16
CA VAL A 777 9.65 -28.74 12.40
C VAL A 777 8.84 -27.49 12.07
N GLU A 778 7.98 -27.51 11.05
CA GLU A 778 7.02 -26.44 10.79
C GLU A 778 6.05 -26.29 11.95
N ALA A 779 5.46 -27.39 12.44
CA ALA A 779 4.60 -27.39 13.63
C ALA A 779 5.37 -26.96 14.90
N LEU A 780 6.58 -27.44 15.13
CA LEU A 780 7.41 -27.06 16.29
C LEU A 780 7.94 -25.62 16.19
N VAL A 781 8.09 -25.04 15.00
CA VAL A 781 8.47 -23.62 14.81
C VAL A 781 7.26 -22.70 14.96
N GLU A 782 6.06 -23.16 14.58
CA GLU A 782 4.81 -22.45 14.84
C GLU A 782 4.44 -22.54 16.34
N GLU A 783 4.55 -23.72 16.95
CA GLU A 783 4.39 -23.97 18.38
C GLU A 783 5.45 -23.25 19.22
N ALA A 784 6.73 -23.23 18.81
CA ALA A 784 7.77 -22.44 19.49
C ALA A 784 7.67 -20.93 19.21
N ALA A 785 7.02 -20.48 18.14
CA ALA A 785 6.71 -19.07 17.94
C ALA A 785 5.56 -18.62 18.87
N ASP A 786 4.55 -19.47 19.05
CA ASP A 786 3.50 -19.32 20.05
C ASP A 786 4.05 -19.44 21.48
N GLU A 787 5.01 -20.34 21.72
CA GLU A 787 5.68 -20.50 23.02
C GLU A 787 6.60 -19.31 23.32
N MET A 788 7.42 -18.83 22.38
CA MET A 788 8.17 -17.58 22.56
C MET A 788 7.27 -16.33 22.67
N ALA A 789 6.04 -16.37 22.14
CA ALA A 789 5.05 -15.33 22.40
C ALA A 789 4.53 -15.41 23.85
N ARG A 790 4.20 -16.62 24.33
CA ARG A 790 3.81 -16.86 25.73
C ARG A 790 4.94 -16.57 26.72
N GLU A 791 6.17 -16.98 26.44
CA GLU A 791 7.35 -16.67 27.27
C GLU A 791 7.62 -15.15 27.32
N ARG A 792 7.30 -14.39 26.27
CA ARG A 792 7.31 -12.92 26.32
C ARG A 792 6.18 -12.40 27.22
N GLU A 793 4.95 -12.88 27.06
CA GLU A 793 3.83 -12.48 27.93
C GLU A 793 4.06 -12.87 29.41
N GLU A 794 4.71 -14.01 29.69
CA GLU A 794 5.05 -14.46 31.05
C GLU A 794 6.28 -13.75 31.63
N SER A 795 7.32 -13.48 30.84
CA SER A 795 8.48 -12.71 31.30
C SER A 795 8.19 -11.21 31.48
N GLU A 796 7.22 -10.66 30.75
CA GLU A 796 6.65 -9.32 31.02
C GLU A 796 5.68 -9.33 32.23
N ALA A 797 5.26 -10.50 32.73
CA ALA A 797 4.37 -10.65 33.89
C ALA A 797 5.07 -11.02 35.21
N ALA A 798 6.40 -11.23 35.21
CA ALA A 798 7.14 -11.66 36.39
C ALA A 798 7.57 -10.48 37.29
N GLU A 799 7.06 -10.43 38.53
CA GLU A 799 7.53 -9.48 39.55
C GLU A 799 8.98 -9.75 40.00
N PRO A 800 9.73 -8.70 40.42
CA PRO A 800 11.15 -8.84 40.77
C PRO A 800 11.36 -9.62 42.08
N VAL A 801 12.19 -10.66 42.02
CA VAL A 801 12.58 -11.47 43.19
C VAL A 801 13.83 -10.88 43.84
N ASP A 802 13.69 -10.41 45.09
CA ASP A 802 14.82 -10.00 45.94
C ASP A 802 15.87 -11.11 46.09
N ARG A 803 17.16 -10.74 46.02
CA ARG A 803 18.29 -11.64 46.31
C ARG A 803 19.41 -10.94 47.08
N GLU A 804 19.40 -11.14 48.39
CA GLU A 804 20.56 -10.86 49.24
C GLU A 804 21.66 -11.94 49.08
N GLY A 805 22.92 -11.51 49.14
CA GLY A 805 23.99 -12.24 49.85
C GLY A 805 24.76 -13.39 49.17
N GLN A 806 26.07 -13.13 48.93
CA GLN A 806 27.22 -14.05 49.16
C GLN A 806 27.33 -15.33 48.29
N ASP A 807 28.50 -15.89 47.91
CA ASP A 807 29.92 -15.47 47.71
C ASP A 807 30.63 -16.71 47.07
N PRO A 808 31.97 -16.82 46.82
CA PRO A 808 33.09 -15.87 46.94
C PRO A 808 33.96 -15.72 45.67
N LYS A 809 34.99 -14.86 45.73
CA LYS A 809 36.16 -14.86 44.83
C LYS A 809 37.44 -15.34 45.54
N PRO A 810 38.45 -15.88 44.81
CA PRO A 810 39.68 -16.42 45.39
C PRO A 810 40.70 -15.34 45.84
N LYS A 811 41.63 -15.75 46.71
CA LYS A 811 42.63 -14.89 47.39
C LYS A 811 43.85 -14.56 46.54
N VAL A 812 44.39 -13.36 46.73
CA VAL A 812 45.85 -13.04 46.74
C VAL A 812 46.11 -12.13 47.96
N GLU A 813 47.36 -11.98 48.38
CA GLU A 813 47.73 -11.69 49.78
C GLU A 813 47.85 -10.21 50.21
N GLU A 814 48.01 -10.04 51.51
CA GLU A 814 48.03 -8.82 52.32
C GLU A 814 49.42 -8.11 52.30
N PRO A 815 49.55 -6.84 52.75
CA PRO A 815 49.69 -6.61 54.20
C PRO A 815 49.02 -5.33 54.77
N LYS A 816 48.83 -5.36 56.09
CA LYS A 816 48.46 -4.25 57.00
C LYS A 816 49.64 -3.23 57.11
N THR A 817 49.53 -2.02 57.68
CA THR A 817 48.66 -1.47 58.75
C THR A 817 48.15 -0.04 58.37
N GLU A 818 47.51 0.83 59.19
CA GLU A 818 47.30 0.87 60.65
C GLU A 818 45.99 1.59 61.10
N LYS A 819 46.10 2.68 61.88
CA LYS A 819 45.07 3.47 62.61
C LYS A 819 45.71 4.85 62.95
N PRO A 820 44.98 5.93 63.35
CA PRO A 820 43.95 5.89 64.41
C PRO A 820 42.73 6.86 64.35
N GLU A 821 41.72 6.48 65.14
CA GLU A 821 40.83 7.26 66.03
C GLU A 821 40.02 8.51 65.62
N THR A 822 38.87 8.63 66.29
CA THR A 822 37.82 9.65 66.15
C THR A 822 37.85 10.70 67.27
N LYS A 823 37.27 11.88 67.02
CA LYS A 823 36.57 12.68 68.06
C LYS A 823 35.67 13.76 67.46
N GLU A 824 34.53 13.98 68.10
CA GLU A 824 33.58 15.08 67.85
C GLU A 824 33.87 16.26 68.80
N PHE A 825 33.38 17.46 68.46
CA PHE A 825 32.80 18.43 69.41
C PHE A 825 32.16 19.64 68.67
N GLU A 826 30.97 20.07 69.11
CA GLU A 826 30.35 21.38 68.79
C GLU A 826 30.68 22.41 69.92
N PRO A 827 29.97 23.54 70.11
CA PRO A 827 29.13 24.39 69.22
C PRO A 827 29.53 25.90 69.30
N THR A 828 28.78 26.82 68.67
CA THR A 828 28.12 27.99 69.32
C THR A 828 27.37 28.89 68.31
N ASP A 829 26.48 29.76 68.82
CA ASP A 829 25.40 30.44 68.08
C ASP A 829 25.41 31.98 68.29
N SER A 830 24.80 32.79 67.39
CA SER A 830 24.35 34.19 67.65
C SER A 830 23.61 34.89 66.47
N HIS A 831 22.28 35.03 66.59
CA HIS A 831 21.47 36.29 66.69
C HIS A 831 21.84 37.58 65.86
N VAL A 832 20.92 38.43 65.34
CA VAL A 832 19.42 38.53 65.40
C VAL A 832 18.85 39.57 64.39
N ASP A 833 17.57 39.38 63.96
CA ASP A 833 16.53 40.31 63.38
C ASP A 833 16.87 41.36 62.27
N ASP A 834 15.94 42.02 61.56
CA ASP A 834 14.47 42.17 61.67
C ASP A 834 13.77 42.29 60.27
N SER A 835 12.43 42.41 60.26
CA SER A 835 11.50 42.47 59.11
C SER A 835 10.88 43.90 58.92
N PRO A 836 9.70 44.10 58.27
CA PRO A 836 9.46 44.05 56.82
C PRO A 836 8.83 45.34 56.21
N ALA A 837 8.57 45.32 54.88
CA ALA A 837 7.31 45.76 54.20
C ALA A 837 7.33 46.88 53.11
N LYS A 838 6.28 46.81 52.27
CA LYS A 838 5.66 47.80 51.33
C LYS A 838 6.17 47.92 49.88
N ALA A 839 5.20 48.05 48.97
CA ALA A 839 5.29 48.50 47.58
C ALA A 839 4.83 49.99 47.46
N PRO A 840 4.85 50.60 46.25
CA PRO A 840 3.61 50.63 45.45
C PRO A 840 3.82 50.58 43.92
N GLU A 841 2.75 50.89 43.17
CA GLU A 841 2.58 50.92 41.71
C GLU A 841 3.37 52.09 41.03
N GLU A 842 3.40 52.35 39.70
CA GLU A 842 2.52 51.97 38.57
C GLU A 842 3.23 52.20 37.19
N LYS A 843 2.53 51.81 36.09
CA LYS A 843 2.63 52.27 34.67
C LYS A 843 3.52 51.54 33.64
N LYS A 844 2.81 51.09 32.58
CA LYS A 844 3.24 50.89 31.17
C LYS A 844 3.03 52.21 30.39
N PRO A 845 3.25 52.31 29.05
CA PRO A 845 3.86 51.37 28.08
C PRO A 845 4.98 51.99 27.21
N GLU A 846 5.65 51.18 26.39
CA GLU A 846 5.59 51.32 24.91
C GLU A 846 6.19 50.10 24.18
N GLU A 847 6.16 50.11 22.84
CA GLU A 847 6.58 49.03 21.95
C GLU A 847 8.09 49.12 21.63
N ASP A 848 8.75 47.98 21.35
CA ASP A 848 9.78 48.00 20.29
C ASP A 848 10.00 46.62 19.62
N LYS A 849 10.68 46.65 18.47
CA LYS A 849 10.95 45.53 17.57
C LYS A 849 12.32 44.93 17.89
N VAL A 850 12.46 43.62 17.72
CA VAL A 850 13.78 42.95 17.66
C VAL A 850 13.87 42.17 16.36
N ALA A 851 14.88 42.50 15.54
CA ALA A 851 15.23 41.75 14.35
C ALA A 851 16.26 40.67 14.70
N TYR A 852 16.24 39.55 13.97
CA TYR A 852 17.29 38.54 14.07
C TYR A 852 18.53 39.02 13.31
N ALA A 853 19.68 39.04 13.99
CA ALA A 853 20.99 39.30 13.40
C ALA A 853 21.77 37.98 13.22
N THR A 854 22.36 37.80 12.04
CA THR A 854 23.34 36.76 11.76
C THR A 854 24.68 37.08 12.43
N VAL A 855 25.45 36.04 12.75
CA VAL A 855 26.84 36.15 13.22
C VAL A 855 27.71 35.22 12.39
N GLU A 856 28.74 35.77 11.75
CA GLU A 856 29.79 35.05 11.04
C GLU A 856 30.96 34.72 11.98
N MET A 857 31.80 33.73 11.64
CA MET A 857 33.05 33.44 12.34
C MET A 857 34.27 33.53 11.40
N PRO A 858 35.28 34.38 11.71
CA PRO A 858 36.54 34.48 10.96
C PRO A 858 37.65 33.51 11.47
N PRO A 859 38.78 33.35 10.73
CA PRO A 859 39.69 32.20 10.87
C PRO A 859 41.05 32.50 11.56
N VAL A 860 41.83 31.43 11.83
CA VAL A 860 43.25 31.44 12.24
C VAL A 860 44.00 30.29 11.52
N ALA A 861 45.31 30.37 11.29
CA ALA A 861 46.02 29.46 10.37
C ALA A 861 47.52 29.16 10.67
N SER A 862 47.97 28.02 10.10
CA SER A 862 49.32 27.76 9.51
C SER A 862 50.53 27.41 10.39
N VAL A 863 51.61 26.92 9.71
CA VAL A 863 52.95 26.49 10.19
C VAL A 863 52.95 25.13 10.92
N GLU A 864 53.83 24.13 10.70
CA GLU A 864 54.83 23.68 9.68
C GLU A 864 55.14 22.17 10.00
N LYS A 865 56.01 21.31 9.40
CA LYS A 865 57.06 21.16 8.34
C LYS A 865 57.17 19.60 8.09
N SER A 866 58.01 18.91 7.28
CA SER A 866 59.02 19.13 6.22
C SER A 866 59.44 17.77 5.58
N ALA A 867 60.30 17.77 4.55
CA ALA A 867 61.19 16.69 4.04
C ALA A 867 60.71 15.75 2.89
N ALA A 868 61.68 15.44 2.00
CA ALA A 868 61.64 14.54 0.83
C ALA A 868 62.97 13.72 0.82
N PRO A 869 63.25 12.71 -0.05
CA PRO A 869 63.15 12.71 -1.52
C PRO A 869 62.53 11.38 -2.07
N SER A 870 62.75 10.81 -3.28
CA SER A 870 63.63 11.10 -4.44
C SER A 870 63.14 10.50 -5.79
N ALA A 871 63.27 11.30 -6.85
CA ALA A 871 63.74 10.96 -8.21
C ALA A 871 63.12 9.82 -9.07
N SER A 872 62.58 10.27 -10.22
CA SER A 872 62.74 9.72 -11.59
C SER A 872 61.97 8.44 -12.00
N ALA A 873 61.62 8.23 -13.29
CA ALA A 873 62.03 8.96 -14.52
C ALA A 873 60.87 9.23 -15.51
N GLN A 874 61.12 10.11 -16.48
CA GLN A 874 60.25 10.36 -17.65
C GLN A 874 60.68 9.49 -18.85
N VAL A 875 59.79 9.33 -19.85
CA VAL A 875 60.08 9.59 -21.28
C VAL A 875 58.77 9.61 -22.11
N SER A 876 58.76 10.36 -23.21
CA SER A 876 57.66 10.59 -24.18
C SER A 876 57.73 9.59 -25.37
N VAL A 877 57.06 9.64 -26.54
CA VAL A 877 56.55 10.72 -27.42
C VAL A 877 55.47 10.19 -28.43
N SER A 878 54.57 11.09 -28.89
CA SER A 878 53.84 11.12 -30.21
C SER A 878 53.10 9.90 -30.80
N ALA A 879 51.78 10.08 -30.96
CA ALA A 879 50.98 10.10 -32.20
C ALA A 879 51.31 9.19 -33.43
N ALA A 880 50.25 8.58 -33.99
CA ALA A 880 49.81 8.78 -35.39
C ALA A 880 48.40 8.21 -35.67
N SER A 881 47.66 8.83 -36.60
CA SER A 881 46.49 8.23 -37.29
C SER A 881 46.84 7.97 -38.76
N PRO A 882 46.06 7.14 -39.46
CA PRO A 882 45.67 7.49 -40.83
C PRO A 882 44.15 7.41 -41.06
N VAL A 883 43.67 7.88 -42.22
CA VAL A 883 42.27 8.23 -42.47
C VAL A 883 41.76 7.80 -43.86
N ALA A 884 40.64 7.06 -43.87
CA ALA A 884 39.57 6.98 -44.87
C ALA A 884 39.76 6.40 -46.31
N SER A 885 38.58 6.17 -46.93
CA SER A 885 38.24 5.79 -48.31
C SER A 885 38.40 4.31 -48.73
N GLY A 886 37.44 3.67 -49.42
CA GLY A 886 36.09 4.15 -49.78
C GLY A 886 35.26 3.20 -50.67
N SER A 887 34.10 3.69 -51.16
CA SER A 887 33.24 3.19 -52.26
C SER A 887 32.54 1.81 -52.15
N GLU A 888 31.20 1.87 -52.04
CA GLU A 888 30.22 0.99 -52.72
C GLU A 888 30.28 1.15 -54.28
N PRO A 889 29.58 0.36 -55.16
CA PRO A 889 28.31 -0.38 -54.93
C PRO A 889 28.07 -1.73 -55.69
N ARG A 890 26.88 -2.34 -55.48
CA ARG A 890 26.20 -3.41 -56.28
C ARG A 890 26.91 -4.80 -56.27
N THR A 891 26.26 -5.97 -56.32
CA THR A 891 24.95 -6.43 -56.88
C THR A 891 24.38 -7.68 -56.14
N GLN A 892 23.04 -7.79 -56.03
CA GLN A 892 22.30 -9.08 -56.11
C GLN A 892 22.04 -9.45 -57.60
N PRO A 893 21.62 -10.68 -58.02
CA PRO A 893 20.98 -11.76 -57.24
C PRO A 893 21.41 -13.21 -57.56
N VAL A 894 20.94 -14.18 -56.75
CA VAL A 894 20.59 -15.55 -57.19
C VAL A 894 19.33 -15.98 -56.44
N ALA A 895 18.42 -16.69 -57.12
CA ALA A 895 17.30 -17.41 -56.51
C ALA A 895 17.30 -18.87 -56.97
N SER A 896 16.94 -19.80 -56.08
CA SER A 896 16.70 -21.20 -56.42
C SER A 896 15.57 -21.76 -55.55
N ALA A 897 14.48 -22.19 -56.19
CA ALA A 897 13.36 -22.86 -55.54
C ALA A 897 13.42 -24.36 -55.83
N HIS A 898 13.22 -25.22 -54.82
CA HIS A 898 12.99 -26.65 -55.00
C HIS A 898 11.96 -27.20 -54.00
N ALA A 899 10.78 -27.53 -54.54
CA ALA A 899 9.95 -28.65 -54.12
C ALA A 899 9.75 -29.51 -55.38
N PRO A 900 9.79 -30.85 -55.29
CA PRO A 900 8.61 -31.65 -54.90
C PRO A 900 9.01 -32.78 -53.88
N ALA A 901 8.22 -33.79 -53.50
CA ALA A 901 7.07 -34.42 -54.15
C ALA A 901 6.10 -35.14 -53.17
N LYS A 902 5.09 -35.84 -53.75
CA LYS A 902 3.97 -36.51 -53.07
C LYS A 902 4.30 -37.94 -52.62
N ALA A 903 3.62 -38.39 -51.56
CA ALA A 903 3.30 -39.80 -51.27
C ALA A 903 1.88 -39.88 -50.66
N ALA A 904 1.23 -41.05 -50.62
CA ALA A 904 -0.20 -41.16 -50.29
C ALA A 904 -0.63 -42.50 -49.63
N ILE A 905 -1.64 -42.43 -48.75
CA ILE A 905 -2.83 -43.32 -48.59
C ILE A 905 -2.58 -44.85 -48.50
N PRO A 906 -2.95 -45.56 -47.39
CA PRO A 906 -4.35 -45.79 -46.95
C PRO A 906 -4.61 -45.51 -45.44
N VAL A 907 -5.80 -45.14 -44.93
CA VAL A 907 -7.20 -45.65 -45.02
C VAL A 907 -7.51 -46.85 -44.10
N SER A 908 -8.31 -46.59 -43.07
CA SER A 908 -9.21 -47.52 -42.36
C SER A 908 -10.38 -46.70 -41.75
N ALA A 909 -11.47 -47.35 -41.31
CA ALA A 909 -12.80 -46.70 -41.20
C ALA A 909 -13.38 -46.56 -39.77
N VAL A 910 -13.86 -45.35 -39.46
CA VAL A 910 -15.29 -44.98 -39.27
C VAL A 910 -16.24 -46.13 -38.82
N PRO A 911 -16.96 -45.97 -37.69
CA PRO A 911 -18.31 -45.40 -37.76
C PRO A 911 -18.59 -44.22 -36.78
N SER A 912 -19.75 -43.61 -37.00
CA SER A 912 -20.23 -42.34 -36.43
C SER A 912 -21.69 -42.48 -35.94
N ASP A 913 -22.12 -41.56 -35.08
CA ASP A 913 -23.51 -41.11 -34.86
C ASP A 913 -23.42 -39.75 -34.12
N GLU A 914 -24.37 -38.82 -34.13
CA GLU A 914 -25.30 -38.24 -35.11
C GLU A 914 -25.97 -37.04 -34.38
N LEU A 915 -26.30 -35.95 -35.06
CA LEU A 915 -26.92 -34.74 -34.48
C LEU A 915 -28.00 -34.17 -35.40
N PRO A 916 -29.24 -33.96 -34.90
CA PRO A 916 -30.11 -32.92 -35.45
C PRO A 916 -31.03 -32.25 -34.38
N PRO A 917 -31.83 -31.21 -34.72
CA PRO A 917 -31.40 -29.94 -35.32
C PRO A 917 -32.11 -28.69 -34.69
N VAL A 918 -31.73 -27.49 -35.14
CA VAL A 918 -32.38 -26.20 -34.78
C VAL A 918 -33.45 -25.79 -35.81
N PRO A 919 -34.60 -25.21 -35.39
CA PRO A 919 -35.53 -24.51 -36.28
C PRO A 919 -35.46 -22.97 -36.19
N ARG A 920 -35.68 -22.27 -37.32
CA ARG A 920 -35.96 -20.81 -37.42
C ARG A 920 -37.37 -20.59 -37.98
N ARG A 921 -38.08 -19.51 -37.60
CA ARG A 921 -39.02 -18.78 -38.49
C ARG A 921 -39.62 -17.48 -37.90
N ASP A 922 -39.67 -16.47 -38.75
CA ASP A 922 -40.52 -15.26 -38.71
C ASP A 922 -41.87 -15.52 -39.45
N PRO A 923 -42.80 -14.53 -39.62
CA PRO A 923 -43.37 -13.58 -38.67
C PRO A 923 -44.93 -13.45 -38.74
N ALA A 924 -45.49 -12.54 -37.92
CA ALA A 924 -46.67 -11.67 -38.18
C ALA A 924 -48.14 -12.10 -37.90
N SER A 925 -48.81 -11.23 -37.10
CA SER A 925 -50.17 -10.64 -37.29
C SER A 925 -51.45 -11.25 -36.65
N GLN A 926 -52.24 -10.33 -36.02
CA GLN A 926 -53.72 -10.33 -35.82
C GLN A 926 -54.38 -11.43 -34.92
N SER A 927 -55.49 -11.23 -34.19
CA SER A 927 -56.28 -10.04 -33.77
C SER A 927 -57.15 -10.38 -32.51
N ALA A 928 -57.28 -9.50 -31.49
CA ALA A 928 -58.42 -8.61 -31.20
C ALA A 928 -59.51 -9.12 -30.19
N SER A 929 -60.20 -8.15 -29.54
CA SER A 929 -61.18 -8.26 -28.43
C SER A 929 -60.60 -8.68 -27.04
N GLY A 930 -61.03 -8.14 -25.89
CA GLY A 930 -62.02 -7.08 -25.61
C GLY A 930 -61.76 -6.32 -24.28
N ARG A 931 -62.41 -5.14 -24.12
CA ARG A 931 -62.39 -4.23 -22.94
C ARG A 931 -63.55 -4.56 -21.97
N PRO A 932 -63.66 -4.05 -20.71
CA PRO A 932 -63.32 -2.67 -20.24
C PRO A 932 -62.60 -2.53 -18.85
N ILE A 933 -61.83 -1.44 -18.61
CA ILE A 933 -62.09 -0.28 -17.69
C ILE A 933 -62.10 -0.69 -16.19
N GLU A 934 -61.26 -0.16 -15.27
CA GLU A 934 -61.04 1.26 -14.89
C GLU A 934 -59.58 1.79 -14.79
N MET A 935 -59.47 3.11 -14.63
CA MET A 935 -58.33 3.98 -14.26
C MET A 935 -58.92 5.17 -13.46
N PRO A 936 -58.18 5.99 -12.66
CA PRO A 936 -56.81 6.51 -12.87
C PRO A 936 -55.97 6.56 -11.54
N ALA A 937 -54.88 7.32 -11.30
CA ALA A 937 -54.19 8.41 -12.03
C ALA A 937 -52.68 8.51 -11.70
N LYS A 938 -51.93 9.29 -12.51
CA LYS A 938 -50.49 9.58 -12.36
C LYS A 938 -50.20 10.90 -11.63
N LYS A 939 -49.03 11.02 -10.98
CA LYS A 939 -48.10 12.19 -10.94
C LYS A 939 -46.78 11.74 -10.28
N LYS A 940 -45.59 11.87 -10.89
CA LYS A 940 -44.81 13.05 -11.36
C LYS A 940 -44.06 13.82 -10.25
N GLY A 941 -42.77 13.46 -10.10
CA GLY A 941 -41.58 14.33 -9.99
C GLY A 941 -41.57 15.55 -9.05
N PHE A 942 -40.53 15.65 -8.22
CA PHE A 942 -40.28 16.81 -7.37
C PHE A 942 -38.78 17.15 -7.26
N PHE A 943 -38.32 18.12 -8.08
CA PHE A 943 -37.01 18.75 -7.93
C PHE A 943 -37.09 20.18 -8.50
N ALA A 944 -37.24 21.18 -7.62
CA ALA A 944 -36.95 22.62 -7.83
C ALA A 944 -37.74 23.50 -6.83
N ARG A 945 -37.12 23.92 -5.72
CA ARG A 945 -37.35 25.19 -4.98
C ARG A 945 -36.56 25.20 -3.66
N LEU A 946 -35.35 25.77 -3.66
CA LEU A 946 -34.67 26.21 -2.42
C LEU A 946 -33.55 27.24 -2.66
N PHE A 947 -33.84 28.22 -3.54
CA PHE A 947 -33.25 29.57 -3.47
C PHE A 947 -34.45 30.54 -3.43
N GLY A 948 -34.55 31.40 -2.42
CA GLY A 948 -35.81 32.12 -2.20
C GLY A 948 -35.83 33.25 -1.17
N ARG A 949 -34.98 33.22 -0.13
CA ARG A 949 -34.54 34.36 0.71
C ARG A 949 -33.57 33.89 1.79
#